data_AF-A7TLH2-F1
#
_entry.id   AF-A7TLH2-F1
#
_cell.length_a   1.000
_cell.length_b   1.000
_cell.length_c   1.000
_cell.angle_alpha   90.00
_cell.angle_beta   90.00
_cell.angle_gamma   90.00
#
_symmetry.space_group_name_H-M   'P 1'
#
loop_
_entity.id
_entity.type
_entity.pdbx_description
1 polymer ?
#
loop_
_entity_poly.entity_id
_entity_poly.type
_entity_poly.pdbx_seq_one_letter_code
_entity_poly.pdbx_strand_id
1 'polypeptide(L)'
;MDVKDAVSKYKETNDVDVKYMLLRQDFKIETIPNDLVHLLNQLLFPILLNETDLELIDLVSSEVFPVVIKKGLLLTSINGMYNANFMLQYLIEPFLRDNESRNTMMITTLRNILKNIDSKKIIVDKSGAEEIIRYFIEHFNKHNESYSSNRVMYWETLLLLLQFFYDSEPESNELSTDIIKSAILFTNNGLLDSSIKDCLVYITKNTSNNELSRIVEIASFDIIEIISVVWNKFNVVVEKLLDRRIIPSIIRYNEDNDISDELILTQLKTLSNLHKFFDTNILLLTQDESGGIMTNYNNKNTKYISDILLSKLREALMSLLLLETSKFDVLCERNETEYRKGFMEEDDNNDEMELDDDADQQAYLEELEDDQDEEPFLEEEGNIVNNEDIKSRTNLIINETLELLLKLGVENINNFEIFEIMKRFNIKLPNDDVTDNEMEFNEKLIASMGFEELCENSKPLVKELGERINENIEVSIELERWIHTIRDVVVKLNNNRSNYQYEQQCAEIENGICSILTPLLKPIKTYITTIKVGNMKQSIDEGITIRTSIYGIVSQLNDIEYSRACEVIIEMIQKGLKERENYAINQLAMKTLEKQLSLHRDDIQGLNEDWYQNVLIPKVHNRLLKLDAIIGTQEEDEEELKDDTVLQQKIQIINQLKSLFV
;
A
#
# COMPACT_ATOMS: atom_id res chain seq x y z
N MET A 1 29.02 -5.27 36.06
CA MET A 1 29.45 -4.38 37.14
C MET A 1 28.23 -3.93 37.93
N ASP A 2 28.34 -3.79 39.25
CA ASP A 2 27.29 -3.18 40.08
C ASP A 2 27.15 -1.70 39.69
N VAL A 3 25.91 -1.20 39.60
CA VAL A 3 25.61 0.18 39.20
C VAL A 3 26.28 1.19 40.12
N LYS A 4 26.25 0.98 41.44
CA LYS A 4 26.82 1.94 42.40
C LYS A 4 28.34 2.05 42.26
N ASP A 5 29.00 0.92 42.06
CA ASP A 5 30.44 0.86 41.79
C ASP A 5 30.79 1.57 40.48
N ALA A 6 29.99 1.37 39.44
CA ALA A 6 30.20 2.00 38.14
C ALA A 6 30.11 3.53 38.21
N VAL A 7 29.07 4.04 38.87
CA VAL A 7 28.85 5.48 39.09
C VAL A 7 30.00 6.09 39.87
N SER A 8 30.45 5.42 40.93
CA SER A 8 31.52 5.91 41.80
C SER A 8 32.86 5.98 41.05
N LYS A 9 33.22 4.90 40.35
CA LYS A 9 34.46 4.83 39.55
C LYS A 9 34.48 5.84 38.40
N TYR A 10 33.34 6.07 37.75
CA TYR A 10 33.25 7.07 36.68
C TYR A 10 33.49 8.49 37.20
N LYS A 11 32.95 8.83 38.38
CA LYS A 11 33.11 10.16 38.99
C LYS A 11 34.51 10.39 39.58
N GLU A 12 35.20 9.34 39.98
CA GLU A 12 36.55 9.42 40.56
C GLU A 12 37.66 9.59 39.51
N THR A 13 37.40 9.27 38.24
CA THR A 13 38.40 9.31 37.17
C THR A 13 38.14 10.46 36.19
N ASN A 14 39.22 11.15 35.80
CA ASN A 14 39.21 12.14 34.72
C ASN A 14 39.74 11.58 33.40
N ASP A 15 40.22 10.33 33.39
CA ASP A 15 40.75 9.67 32.21
C ASP A 15 39.60 9.19 31.31
N VAL A 16 39.56 9.73 30.08
CA VAL A 16 38.52 9.45 29.08
C VAL A 16 38.52 7.99 28.65
N ASP A 17 39.69 7.36 28.51
CA ASP A 17 39.80 5.96 28.12
C ASP A 17 39.23 5.04 29.20
N VAL A 18 39.50 5.37 30.47
CA VAL A 18 38.93 4.63 31.61
C VAL A 18 37.42 4.82 31.68
N LYS A 19 36.91 6.04 31.47
CA LYS A 19 35.47 6.31 31.38
C LYS A 19 34.81 5.48 30.26
N TYR A 20 35.42 5.47 29.08
CA TYR A 20 34.95 4.72 27.92
C TYR A 20 34.91 3.22 28.20
N MET A 21 35.98 2.67 28.78
CA MET A 21 36.05 1.26 29.17
C MET A 21 35.00 0.89 30.23
N LEU A 22 34.74 1.76 31.21
CA LEU A 22 33.73 1.53 32.25
C LEU A 22 32.33 1.47 31.66
N LEU A 23 32.01 2.35 30.71
CA LEU A 23 30.69 2.43 30.06
C LEU A 23 30.39 1.22 29.17
N ARG A 24 31.41 0.58 28.60
CA ARG A 24 31.27 -0.65 27.81
C ARG A 24 31.06 -1.91 28.64
N GLN A 25 31.14 -1.84 29.96
CA GLN A 25 30.90 -3.00 30.81
C GLN A 25 29.41 -3.28 30.96
N ASP A 26 29.06 -4.56 31.08
CA ASP A 26 27.68 -4.96 31.35
C ASP A 26 27.23 -4.51 32.75
N PHE A 27 26.26 -3.59 32.81
CA PHE A 27 25.59 -3.19 34.06
C PHE A 27 24.68 -4.32 34.56
N LYS A 28 24.82 -4.65 35.86
CA LYS A 28 23.90 -5.56 36.55
C LYS A 28 22.74 -4.74 37.10
N ILE A 29 21.57 -4.87 36.48
CA ILE A 29 20.34 -4.18 36.89
C ILE A 29 19.45 -5.25 37.52
N GLU A 30 19.25 -5.20 38.82
CA GLU A 30 18.40 -6.16 39.54
C GLU A 30 17.03 -5.57 39.84
N THR A 31 16.99 -4.26 40.11
CA THR A 31 15.77 -3.53 40.45
C THR A 31 15.68 -2.20 39.70
N ILE A 32 14.47 -1.86 39.26
CA ILE A 32 14.24 -0.62 38.51
C ILE A 32 14.47 0.62 39.38
N PRO A 33 13.86 0.75 40.59
CA PRO A 33 13.95 2.00 41.35
C PRO A 33 15.35 2.26 41.91
N ASN A 34 16.11 1.22 42.27
CA ASN A 34 17.42 1.40 42.90
C ASN A 34 18.57 1.38 41.91
N ASP A 35 18.50 0.56 40.86
CA ASP A 35 19.65 0.36 39.97
C ASP A 35 19.45 1.14 38.67
N LEU A 36 18.33 0.91 37.96
CA LEU A 36 18.10 1.59 36.68
C LEU A 36 17.95 3.11 36.87
N VAL A 37 17.04 3.54 37.75
CA VAL A 37 16.80 4.98 37.98
C VAL A 37 18.07 5.67 38.51
N HIS A 38 18.86 4.98 39.34
CA HIS A 38 20.13 5.51 39.82
C HIS A 38 21.15 5.63 38.68
N LEU A 39 21.30 4.61 37.83
CA LEU A 39 22.18 4.64 36.66
C LEU A 39 21.81 5.77 35.68
N LEU A 40 20.52 5.90 35.38
CA LEU A 40 20.00 6.95 34.49
C LEU A 40 20.32 8.34 35.04
N ASN A 41 19.93 8.62 36.29
CA ASN A 41 20.03 9.95 36.87
C ASN A 41 21.44 10.34 37.34
N GLN A 42 22.26 9.38 37.74
CA GLN A 42 23.60 9.66 38.31
C GLN A 42 24.75 9.49 37.32
N LEU A 43 24.52 8.84 36.18
CA LEU A 43 25.54 8.59 35.18
C LEU A 43 25.09 8.99 33.77
N LEU A 44 24.07 8.34 33.22
CA LEU A 44 23.78 8.46 31.79
C LEU A 44 23.24 9.84 31.37
N PHE A 45 22.24 10.39 32.07
CA PHE A 45 21.76 11.74 31.80
C PHE A 45 22.83 12.82 32.06
N PRO A 46 23.59 12.77 33.18
CA PRO A 46 24.72 13.68 33.36
C PRO A 46 25.74 13.66 32.22
N ILE A 47 26.02 12.50 31.63
CA ILE A 47 26.93 12.40 30.47
C ILE A 47 26.32 13.12 29.27
N LEU A 48 25.04 12.85 28.93
CA LEU A 48 24.38 13.48 27.79
C LEU A 48 24.27 15.01 27.93
N LEU A 49 24.08 15.52 29.15
CA LEU A 49 23.85 16.94 29.40
C LEU A 49 25.14 17.73 29.61
N ASN A 50 26.11 17.18 30.37
CA ASN A 50 27.22 17.95 30.91
C ASN A 50 28.61 17.52 30.41
N GLU A 51 28.75 16.32 29.84
CA GLU A 51 30.06 15.87 29.33
C GLU A 51 30.44 16.70 28.09
N THR A 52 31.74 16.93 27.92
CA THR A 52 32.27 17.69 26.77
C THR A 52 32.81 16.79 25.67
N ASP A 53 33.22 15.57 26.04
CA ASP A 53 33.77 14.59 25.13
C ASP A 53 32.68 13.97 24.23
N LEU A 54 32.81 14.15 22.92
CA LEU A 54 31.81 13.70 21.95
C LEU A 54 31.77 12.16 21.83
N GLU A 55 32.90 11.47 21.98
CA GLU A 55 32.94 10.01 21.86
C GLU A 55 32.21 9.34 23.02
N LEU A 56 32.34 9.89 24.23
CA LEU A 56 31.58 9.41 25.39
C LEU A 56 30.08 9.67 25.23
N ILE A 57 29.70 10.84 24.71
CA ILE A 57 28.30 11.17 24.46
C ILE A 57 27.71 10.24 23.40
N ASP A 58 28.43 10.02 22.29
CA ASP A 58 27.97 9.16 21.20
C ASP A 58 27.87 7.70 21.63
N LEU A 59 28.85 7.21 22.41
CA LEU A 59 28.81 5.87 23.01
C LEU A 59 27.57 5.70 23.90
N VAL A 60 27.30 6.70 24.75
CA VAL A 60 26.12 6.65 25.63
C VAL A 60 24.83 6.70 24.82
N SER A 61 24.71 7.67 23.91
CA SER A 61 23.52 7.90 23.09
C SER A 61 23.17 6.72 22.18
N SER A 62 24.17 6.06 21.61
CA SER A 62 23.99 5.05 20.56
C SER A 62 24.04 3.62 21.08
N GLU A 63 24.85 3.33 22.09
CA GLU A 63 25.07 1.95 22.57
C GLU A 63 24.56 1.74 24.00
N VAL A 64 25.09 2.50 24.95
CA VAL A 64 24.92 2.18 26.38
C VAL A 64 23.48 2.43 26.84
N PHE A 65 22.93 3.61 26.53
CA PHE A 65 21.60 4.00 26.98
C PHE A 65 20.51 3.07 26.41
N PRO A 66 20.47 2.79 25.08
CA PRO A 66 19.49 1.85 24.52
C PRO A 66 19.56 0.45 25.14
N VAL A 67 20.77 -0.08 25.37
CA VAL A 67 20.96 -1.42 25.96
C VAL A 67 20.49 -1.47 27.42
N VAL A 68 20.79 -0.42 28.20
CA VAL A 68 20.39 -0.31 29.60
C VAL A 68 18.87 -0.24 29.73
N ILE A 69 18.22 0.60 28.92
CA ILE A 69 16.75 0.70 28.91
C ILE A 69 16.10 -0.61 28.51
N LYS A 70 16.60 -1.27 27.45
CA LYS A 70 16.07 -2.57 27.02
C LYS A 70 16.13 -3.61 28.13
N LYS A 71 17.26 -3.69 28.86
CA LYS A 71 17.39 -4.57 30.04
C LYS A 71 16.37 -4.20 31.13
N GLY A 72 16.20 -2.91 31.43
CA GLY A 72 15.19 -2.43 32.37
C GLY A 72 13.75 -2.79 31.99
N LEU A 73 13.42 -2.68 30.70
CA LEU A 73 12.10 -3.04 30.15
C LEU A 73 11.83 -4.55 30.14
N LEU A 74 12.87 -5.38 30.07
CA LEU A 74 12.72 -6.84 30.21
C LEU A 74 12.52 -7.27 31.67
N LEU A 75 13.02 -6.49 32.63
CA LEU A 75 12.80 -6.76 34.06
C LEU A 75 11.38 -6.38 34.51
N THR A 76 10.75 -5.39 33.86
CA THR A 76 9.35 -5.00 34.13
C THR A 76 8.34 -6.01 33.58
N SER A 77 8.60 -6.63 32.42
CA SER A 77 7.64 -7.51 31.73
C SER A 77 7.28 -8.77 32.52
N ILE A 78 8.15 -9.21 33.43
CA ILE A 78 7.91 -10.37 34.31
C ILE A 78 6.69 -10.14 35.24
N ASN A 79 6.28 -8.88 35.46
CA ASN A 79 5.14 -8.52 36.32
C ASN A 79 3.85 -8.11 35.56
N GLY A 80 3.81 -8.25 34.24
CA GLY A 80 2.55 -8.36 33.48
C GLY A 80 1.90 -7.10 32.88
N MET A 81 2.30 -5.87 33.22
CA MET A 81 1.86 -4.64 32.51
C MET A 81 2.91 -3.53 32.64
N TYR A 82 3.22 -2.83 31.55
CA TYR A 82 4.04 -1.63 31.62
C TYR A 82 3.20 -0.48 32.17
N ASN A 83 3.69 0.19 33.21
CA ASN A 83 3.07 1.42 33.68
C ASN A 83 3.47 2.53 32.70
N ALA A 84 2.55 3.10 31.92
CA ALA A 84 2.85 4.24 31.07
C ALA A 84 3.53 5.39 31.83
N ASN A 85 3.24 5.54 33.14
CA ASN A 85 3.95 6.49 33.99
C ASN A 85 5.45 6.22 34.07
N PHE A 86 5.89 4.96 34.04
CA PHE A 86 7.32 4.64 34.02
C PHE A 86 7.96 5.15 32.71
N MET A 87 7.32 4.87 31.57
CA MET A 87 7.80 5.34 30.26
C MET A 87 7.82 6.87 30.20
N LEU A 88 6.73 7.51 30.62
CA LEU A 88 6.62 8.95 30.65
C LEU A 88 7.69 9.57 31.56
N GLN A 89 7.77 9.17 32.83
CA GLN A 89 8.64 9.81 33.84
C GLN A 89 10.13 9.54 33.62
N TYR A 90 10.51 8.36 33.12
CA TYR A 90 11.92 7.95 33.07
C TYR A 90 12.47 7.86 31.65
N LEU A 91 11.62 7.76 30.62
CA LEU A 91 12.05 7.63 29.23
C LEU A 91 11.67 8.81 28.33
N ILE A 92 10.57 9.50 28.59
CA ILE A 92 10.09 10.55 27.67
C ILE A 92 10.36 11.92 28.26
N GLU A 93 9.80 12.21 29.43
CA GLU A 93 9.96 13.50 30.11
C GLU A 93 11.41 13.94 30.24
N PRO A 94 12.37 13.09 30.68
CA PRO A 94 13.75 13.55 30.85
C PRO A 94 14.42 13.99 29.55
N PHE A 95 14.02 13.40 28.41
CA PHE A 95 14.56 13.75 27.09
C PHE A 95 13.89 14.98 26.48
N LEU A 96 12.71 15.33 26.96
CA LEU A 96 11.93 16.48 26.53
C LEU A 96 11.92 17.62 27.57
N ARG A 97 12.80 17.56 28.57
CA ARG A 97 13.03 18.71 29.46
C ARG A 97 13.83 19.76 28.71
N ASP A 98 13.36 21.01 28.74
CA ASP A 98 13.99 22.14 28.04
C ASP A 98 15.50 22.22 28.35
N ASN A 99 16.34 21.79 27.39
CA ASN A 99 17.79 21.94 27.40
C ASN A 99 18.24 22.37 26.00
N GLU A 100 18.07 23.66 25.70
CA GLU A 100 18.23 24.23 24.36
C GLU A 100 19.54 23.82 23.66
N SER A 101 20.64 23.63 24.41
CA SER A 101 21.96 23.29 23.88
C SER A 101 22.16 21.81 23.51
N ARG A 102 21.35 20.89 24.06
CA ARG A 102 21.55 19.42 23.90
C ARG A 102 20.29 18.69 23.42
N ASN A 103 19.20 19.40 23.14
CA ASN A 103 17.93 18.81 22.67
C ASN A 103 18.11 17.80 21.52
N THR A 104 18.91 18.12 20.49
CA THR A 104 19.16 17.21 19.36
C THR A 104 19.77 15.88 19.80
N MET A 105 20.73 15.92 20.73
CA MET A 105 21.35 14.71 21.25
C MET A 105 20.35 13.88 22.07
N MET A 106 19.52 14.53 22.88
CA MET A 106 18.47 13.86 23.66
C MET A 106 17.46 13.16 22.75
N ILE A 107 16.99 13.83 21.68
CA ILE A 107 16.08 13.21 20.70
C ILE A 107 16.79 12.07 19.95
N THR A 108 18.07 12.23 19.59
CA THR A 108 18.86 11.16 18.97
C THR A 108 18.94 9.93 19.87
N THR A 109 19.22 10.12 21.15
CA THR A 109 19.26 9.02 22.13
C THR A 109 17.90 8.37 22.27
N LEU A 110 16.80 9.14 22.37
CA LEU A 110 15.44 8.60 22.42
C LEU A 110 15.12 7.77 21.17
N ARG A 111 15.47 8.26 19.99
CA ARG A 111 15.35 7.53 18.72
C ARG A 111 16.11 6.20 18.76
N ASN A 112 17.35 6.21 19.25
CA ASN A 112 18.18 5.01 19.34
C ASN A 112 17.64 4.00 20.37
N ILE A 113 17.07 4.49 21.48
CA ILE A 113 16.36 3.66 22.45
C ILE A 113 15.20 2.95 21.75
N LEU A 114 14.32 3.69 21.09
CA LEU A 114 13.12 3.14 20.44
C LEU A 114 13.49 2.11 19.36
N LYS A 115 14.56 2.36 18.57
CA LYS A 115 15.06 1.39 17.58
C LYS A 115 15.56 0.07 18.19
N ASN A 116 16.00 0.08 19.45
CA ASN A 116 16.58 -1.11 20.09
C ASN A 116 15.52 -1.92 20.87
N ILE A 117 14.32 -1.38 21.06
CA ILE A 117 13.26 -2.05 21.80
C ILE A 117 12.38 -2.88 20.84
N ASP A 118 12.04 -4.10 21.26
CA ASP A 118 11.11 -4.97 20.56
C ASP A 118 9.68 -4.62 21.00
N SER A 119 8.98 -3.79 20.22
CA SER A 119 7.64 -3.26 20.54
C SER A 119 6.61 -4.35 20.81
N LYS A 120 6.73 -5.52 20.15
CA LYS A 120 5.81 -6.65 20.28
C LYS A 120 5.81 -7.30 21.67
N LYS A 121 6.81 -7.03 22.49
CA LYS A 121 6.91 -7.55 23.86
C LYS A 121 6.41 -6.57 24.91
N ILE A 122 5.98 -5.38 24.48
CA ILE A 122 5.64 -4.27 25.36
C ILE A 122 4.19 -3.86 25.15
N ILE A 123 3.39 -4.00 26.20
CA ILE A 123 1.98 -3.58 26.21
C ILE A 123 1.89 -2.32 27.08
N VAL A 124 1.51 -1.21 26.47
CA VAL A 124 1.26 0.08 27.13
C VAL A 124 -0.21 0.41 26.98
N ASP A 125 -0.85 0.93 28.03
CA ASP A 125 -2.23 1.36 27.95
C ASP A 125 -2.39 2.54 26.97
N LYS A 126 -3.48 2.54 26.21
CA LYS A 126 -3.77 3.55 25.18
C LYS A 126 -3.71 4.98 25.72
N SER A 127 -4.30 5.23 26.90
CA SER A 127 -4.32 6.56 27.52
C SER A 127 -2.91 7.10 27.74
N GLY A 128 -2.03 6.28 28.31
CA GLY A 128 -0.65 6.65 28.55
C GLY A 128 0.16 6.84 27.27
N ALA A 129 -0.08 6.00 26.25
CA ALA A 129 0.54 6.16 24.93
C ALA A 129 0.16 7.51 24.27
N GLU A 130 -1.13 7.86 24.29
CA GLU A 130 -1.61 9.13 23.74
C GLU A 130 -1.05 10.35 24.49
N GLU A 131 -0.94 10.27 25.82
CA GLU A 131 -0.34 11.32 26.64
C GLU A 131 1.13 11.54 26.27
N ILE A 132 1.90 10.46 26.12
CA ILE A 132 3.31 10.49 25.70
C ILE A 132 3.45 11.13 24.31
N ILE A 133 2.64 10.69 23.35
CA ILE A 133 2.69 11.22 21.97
C ILE A 133 2.30 12.70 21.95
N ARG A 134 1.24 13.08 22.68
CA ARG A 134 0.82 14.47 22.79
C ARG A 134 1.93 15.33 23.37
N TYR A 135 2.54 14.89 24.47
CA TYR A 135 3.63 15.61 25.11
C TYR A 135 4.86 15.76 24.18
N PHE A 136 5.18 14.72 23.40
CA PHE A 136 6.24 14.79 22.39
C PHE A 136 5.93 15.81 21.29
N ILE A 137 4.70 15.80 20.77
CA ILE A 137 4.27 16.74 19.72
C ILE A 137 4.24 18.18 20.26
N GLU A 138 3.76 18.40 21.49
CA GLU A 138 3.79 19.72 22.14
C GLU A 138 5.21 20.25 22.31
N HIS A 139 6.14 19.39 22.76
CA HIS A 139 7.55 19.75 22.86
C HIS A 139 8.13 20.09 21.48
N PHE A 140 7.85 19.28 20.47
CA PHE A 140 8.29 19.54 19.11
C PHE A 140 7.74 20.87 18.57
N ASN A 141 6.46 21.16 18.82
CA ASN A 141 5.79 22.39 18.40
C ASN A 141 6.43 23.63 19.03
N LYS A 142 6.76 23.57 20.33
CA LYS A 142 7.40 24.67 21.05
C LYS A 142 8.76 25.06 20.46
N HIS A 143 9.47 24.09 19.87
CA HIS A 143 10.86 24.21 19.47
C HIS A 143 11.04 24.31 17.94
N ASN A 144 9.96 24.31 17.16
CA ASN A 144 10.00 24.21 15.69
C ASN A 144 10.79 25.33 15.00
N GLU A 145 10.60 26.59 15.41
CA GLU A 145 11.26 27.74 14.78
C GLU A 145 12.78 27.71 14.95
N SER A 146 13.27 27.10 16.04
CA SER A 146 14.68 27.09 16.42
C SER A 146 15.49 25.94 15.78
N TYR A 147 14.83 24.91 15.23
CA TYR A 147 15.50 23.66 14.83
C TYR A 147 15.12 23.16 13.43
N SER A 148 15.02 24.06 12.44
CA SER A 148 14.75 23.69 11.04
C SER A 148 15.65 22.56 10.51
N SER A 149 16.91 22.47 10.97
CA SER A 149 17.85 21.40 10.61
C SER A 149 17.58 20.03 11.24
N ASN A 150 16.83 19.96 12.35
CA ASN A 150 16.55 18.71 13.07
C ASN A 150 15.12 18.19 12.89
N ARG A 151 14.29 18.87 12.09
CA ARG A 151 12.88 18.52 11.87
C ARG A 151 12.70 17.04 11.48
N VAL A 152 13.56 16.54 10.59
CA VAL A 152 13.54 15.13 10.12
C VAL A 152 13.69 14.15 11.29
N MET A 153 14.61 14.42 12.22
CA MET A 153 14.89 13.54 13.36
C MET A 153 13.69 13.45 14.32
N TYR A 154 12.97 14.55 14.54
CA TYR A 154 11.75 14.54 15.34
C TYR A 154 10.65 13.70 14.69
N TRP A 155 10.48 13.79 13.37
CA TRP A 155 9.52 12.98 12.62
C TRP A 155 9.86 11.50 12.64
N GLU A 156 11.13 11.13 12.48
CA GLU A 156 11.59 9.74 12.64
C GLU A 156 11.32 9.23 14.06
N THR A 157 11.57 10.06 15.07
CA THR A 157 11.34 9.70 16.47
C THR A 157 9.86 9.56 16.76
N LEU A 158 9.01 10.44 16.22
CA LEU A 158 7.56 10.34 16.32
C LEU A 158 7.04 9.06 15.64
N LEU A 159 7.53 8.73 14.45
CA LEU A 159 7.18 7.49 13.77
C LEU A 159 7.54 6.26 14.62
N LEU A 160 8.73 6.24 15.21
CA LEU A 160 9.14 5.16 16.11
C LEU A 160 8.30 5.11 17.39
N LEU A 161 7.89 6.25 17.97
CA LEU A 161 6.97 6.29 19.11
C LEU A 161 5.60 5.72 18.72
N LEU A 162 5.07 6.12 17.57
CA LEU A 162 3.81 5.62 17.05
C LEU A 162 3.88 4.09 16.83
N GLN A 163 4.91 3.61 16.13
CA GLN A 163 5.17 2.17 15.94
C GLN A 163 5.30 1.44 17.27
N PHE A 164 6.00 2.02 18.22
CA PHE A 164 6.21 1.42 19.53
C PHE A 164 4.90 1.20 20.30
N PHE A 165 3.96 2.16 20.24
CA PHE A 165 2.69 2.06 20.98
C PHE A 165 1.54 1.40 20.20
N TYR A 166 1.55 1.45 18.87
CA TYR A 166 0.42 1.02 18.04
C TYR A 166 0.66 -0.33 17.34
N ASP A 167 1.91 -0.78 17.16
CA ASP A 167 2.18 -2.12 16.60
C ASP A 167 1.96 -3.25 17.63
N SER A 168 1.85 -2.93 18.92
CA SER A 168 1.69 -3.91 20.01
C SER A 168 0.26 -4.43 20.17
N GLU A 169 -0.76 -3.63 19.83
CA GLU A 169 -2.19 -4.01 19.82
C GLU A 169 -2.90 -3.40 18.60
N PRO A 170 -2.94 -4.09 17.45
CA PRO A 170 -3.48 -3.54 16.20
C PRO A 170 -5.01 -3.35 16.21
N GLU A 171 -5.74 -3.94 17.15
CA GLU A 171 -7.22 -4.01 17.12
C GLU A 171 -7.93 -2.96 17.99
N SER A 172 -7.22 -2.24 18.87
CA SER A 172 -7.83 -1.34 19.87
C SER A 172 -7.36 0.13 19.80
N ASN A 173 -6.30 0.41 19.03
CA ASN A 173 -5.60 1.68 19.10
C ASN A 173 -5.80 2.53 17.83
N GLU A 174 -6.99 3.11 17.66
CA GLU A 174 -7.14 4.25 16.75
C GLU A 174 -6.53 5.51 17.38
N LEU A 175 -5.77 6.28 16.60
CA LEU A 175 -5.20 7.56 17.02
C LEU A 175 -6.30 8.60 17.29
N SER A 176 -6.16 9.37 18.37
CA SER A 176 -7.06 10.49 18.66
C SER A 176 -6.91 11.62 17.64
N THR A 177 -8.02 12.30 17.34
CA THR A 177 -8.09 13.41 16.40
C THR A 177 -7.09 14.52 16.70
N ASP A 178 -6.85 14.80 17.99
CA ASP A 178 -6.00 15.90 18.42
C ASP A 178 -4.53 15.64 18.07
N ILE A 179 -4.06 14.40 18.23
CA ILE A 179 -2.70 13.99 17.83
C ILE A 179 -2.55 14.17 16.32
N ILE A 180 -3.52 13.68 15.55
CA ILE A 180 -3.43 13.71 14.09
C ILE A 180 -3.49 15.14 13.56
N LYS A 181 -4.41 15.97 14.08
CA LYS A 181 -4.49 17.40 13.73
C LYS A 181 -3.19 18.12 14.06
N SER A 182 -2.60 17.85 15.22
CA SER A 182 -1.36 18.51 15.63
C SER A 182 -0.19 18.12 14.71
N ALA A 183 -0.10 16.85 14.32
CA ALA A 183 0.91 16.39 13.36
C ALA A 183 0.71 17.00 11.96
N ILE A 184 -0.53 17.11 11.47
CA ILE A 184 -0.85 17.60 10.12
C ILE A 184 -0.77 19.12 10.00
N LEU A 185 -1.20 19.87 11.01
CA LEU A 185 -1.03 21.33 11.01
C LEU A 185 0.46 21.71 10.95
N PHE A 186 1.32 20.86 11.49
CA PHE A 186 2.76 21.09 11.51
C PHE A 186 3.44 20.86 10.16
N THR A 187 2.95 19.92 9.35
CA THR A 187 3.56 19.61 8.04
C THR A 187 3.34 20.72 7.02
N ASN A 188 2.27 21.52 7.16
CA ASN A 188 1.93 22.64 6.27
C ASN A 188 3.02 23.73 6.13
N ASN A 189 4.03 23.78 7.00
CA ASN A 189 5.01 24.87 7.06
C ASN A 189 6.39 24.55 6.45
N GLY A 190 6.55 23.48 5.66
CA GLY A 190 7.83 23.27 4.95
C GLY A 190 7.91 22.01 4.09
N LEU A 191 9.09 21.78 3.49
CA LEU A 191 9.38 20.64 2.61
C LEU A 191 9.04 19.30 3.28
N LEU A 192 8.41 18.41 2.51
CA LEU A 192 7.96 17.08 2.95
C LEU A 192 8.99 16.03 2.54
N ASP A 193 9.92 15.73 3.45
CA ASP A 193 10.91 14.67 3.27
C ASP A 193 10.29 13.25 3.38
N SER A 194 11.10 12.21 3.11
CA SER A 194 10.64 10.82 3.17
C SER A 194 10.17 10.39 4.56
N SER A 195 10.83 10.85 5.63
CA SER A 195 10.50 10.48 7.01
C SER A 195 9.16 11.08 7.44
N ILE A 196 8.86 12.31 7.01
CA ILE A 196 7.56 12.96 7.19
C ILE A 196 6.47 12.17 6.45
N LYS A 197 6.73 11.80 5.19
CA LYS A 197 5.79 11.01 4.38
C LYS A 197 5.45 9.68 5.04
N ASP A 198 6.48 8.94 5.47
CA ASP A 198 6.31 7.65 6.16
C ASP A 198 5.50 7.80 7.46
N CYS A 199 5.76 8.88 8.21
CA CYS A 199 4.99 9.18 9.42
C CYS A 199 3.52 9.50 9.13
N LEU A 200 3.24 10.34 8.14
CA LEU A 200 1.86 10.66 7.72
C LEU A 200 1.10 9.42 7.23
N VAL A 201 1.76 8.57 6.44
CA VAL A 201 1.20 7.29 5.98
C VAL A 201 0.90 6.37 7.18
N TYR A 202 1.82 6.27 8.14
CA TYR A 202 1.62 5.46 9.35
C TYR A 202 0.46 6.00 10.21
N ILE A 203 0.39 7.32 10.41
CA ILE A 203 -0.71 7.98 11.12
C ILE A 203 -2.04 7.65 10.44
N THR A 204 -2.10 7.76 9.11
CA THR A 204 -3.32 7.50 8.34
C THR A 204 -3.78 6.05 8.46
N LYS A 205 -2.86 5.08 8.39
CA LYS A 205 -3.17 3.65 8.59
C LYS A 205 -3.83 3.37 9.94
N ASN A 206 -3.38 4.07 10.99
CA ASN A 206 -3.86 3.93 12.36
C ASN A 206 -4.97 4.94 12.75
N THR A 207 -5.54 5.62 11.76
CA THR A 207 -6.66 6.55 11.95
C THR A 207 -7.98 5.91 11.50
N SER A 208 -9.07 6.25 12.18
CA SER A 208 -10.42 5.83 11.77
C SER A 208 -10.90 6.64 10.57
N ASN A 209 -11.72 6.04 9.71
CA ASN A 209 -12.19 6.69 8.48
C ASN A 209 -12.98 7.98 8.78
N ASN A 210 -13.71 7.99 9.91
CA ASN A 210 -14.45 9.16 10.38
C ASN A 210 -13.53 10.30 10.83
N GLU A 211 -12.47 10.00 11.58
CA GLU A 211 -11.53 11.04 12.00
C GLU A 211 -10.73 11.57 10.81
N LEU A 212 -10.31 10.68 9.89
CA LEU A 212 -9.63 11.07 8.66
C LEU A 212 -10.48 12.04 7.84
N SER A 213 -11.81 11.85 7.78
CA SER A 213 -12.70 12.75 7.05
C SER A 213 -12.60 14.21 7.54
N ARG A 214 -12.46 14.44 8.85
CA ARG A 214 -12.33 15.78 9.45
C ARG A 214 -10.98 16.42 9.15
N ILE A 215 -9.96 15.60 9.01
CA ILE A 215 -8.60 16.01 8.70
C ILE A 215 -8.47 16.41 7.23
N VAL A 216 -9.04 15.61 6.33
CA VAL A 216 -9.03 15.87 4.89
C VAL A 216 -9.70 17.20 4.54
N GLU A 217 -10.64 17.68 5.36
CA GLU A 217 -11.26 19.00 5.18
C GLU A 217 -10.29 20.17 5.41
N ILE A 218 -9.28 20.01 6.27
CA ILE A 218 -8.34 21.08 6.65
C ILE A 218 -6.91 20.90 6.09
N ALA A 219 -6.57 19.71 5.59
CA ALA A 219 -5.24 19.40 5.08
C ALA A 219 -4.93 20.11 3.74
N SER A 220 -3.65 20.43 3.49
CA SER A 220 -3.19 20.88 2.18
C SER A 220 -3.27 19.75 1.14
N PHE A 221 -3.19 20.08 -0.15
CA PHE A 221 -3.21 19.07 -1.20
C PHE A 221 -1.96 18.17 -1.16
N ASP A 222 -0.78 18.69 -0.80
CA ASP A 222 0.44 17.88 -0.67
C ASP A 222 0.29 16.79 0.40
N ILE A 223 -0.35 17.14 1.53
CA ILE A 223 -0.62 16.17 2.59
C ILE A 223 -1.62 15.14 2.07
N ILE A 224 -2.70 15.58 1.42
CA ILE A 224 -3.71 14.68 0.85
C ILE A 224 -3.09 13.70 -0.15
N GLU A 225 -2.20 14.16 -1.03
CA GLU A 225 -1.45 13.29 -1.95
C GLU A 225 -0.73 12.18 -1.18
N ILE A 226 0.01 12.53 -0.12
CA ILE A 226 0.75 11.56 0.69
C ILE A 226 -0.17 10.58 1.40
N ILE A 227 -1.19 11.08 2.09
CA ILE A 227 -2.08 10.21 2.90
C ILE A 227 -3.02 9.38 2.02
N SER A 228 -3.31 9.82 0.79
CA SER A 228 -4.15 9.10 -0.17
C SER A 228 -3.55 7.78 -0.65
N VAL A 229 -2.24 7.55 -0.45
CA VAL A 229 -1.61 6.23 -0.65
C VAL A 229 -2.30 5.15 0.19
N VAL A 230 -2.85 5.52 1.34
CA VAL A 230 -3.70 4.65 2.19
C VAL A 230 -5.16 4.81 1.78
N TRP A 231 -5.44 4.58 0.50
CA TRP A 231 -6.69 4.94 -0.15
C TRP A 231 -7.92 4.28 0.49
N ASN A 232 -7.78 3.08 1.04
CA ASN A 232 -8.86 2.32 1.69
C ASN A 232 -9.48 3.06 2.89
N LYS A 233 -8.77 4.02 3.48
CA LYS A 233 -9.28 4.87 4.57
C LYS A 233 -10.18 6.02 4.11
N PHE A 234 -10.23 6.31 2.79
CA PHE A 234 -10.94 7.46 2.24
C PHE A 234 -12.42 7.21 1.94
N ASN A 235 -12.95 6.02 2.17
CA ASN A 235 -14.30 5.65 1.77
C ASN A 235 -15.39 6.63 2.24
N VAL A 236 -15.32 7.12 3.48
CA VAL A 236 -16.28 8.09 4.04
C VAL A 236 -16.17 9.50 3.44
N VAL A 237 -15.00 9.88 2.91
CA VAL A 237 -14.69 11.27 2.52
C VAL A 237 -14.47 11.47 1.02
N VAL A 238 -14.20 10.40 0.26
CA VAL A 238 -13.77 10.49 -1.15
C VAL A 238 -14.74 11.30 -2.02
N GLU A 239 -16.05 11.07 -1.93
CA GLU A 239 -17.01 11.83 -2.73
C GLU A 239 -16.98 13.33 -2.40
N LYS A 240 -16.88 13.68 -1.11
CA LYS A 240 -16.79 15.09 -0.68
C LYS A 240 -15.48 15.72 -1.11
N LEU A 241 -14.38 14.98 -1.03
CA LEU A 241 -13.06 15.44 -1.45
C LEU A 241 -13.06 15.75 -2.96
N LEU A 242 -13.63 14.87 -3.77
CA LEU A 242 -13.77 15.06 -5.21
C LEU A 242 -14.69 16.25 -5.55
N ASP A 243 -15.92 16.25 -5.03
CA ASP A 243 -16.95 17.25 -5.38
C ASP A 243 -16.60 18.67 -4.86
N ARG A 244 -15.97 18.78 -3.69
CA ARG A 244 -15.74 20.09 -3.04
C ARG A 244 -14.34 20.65 -3.21
N ARG A 245 -13.33 19.82 -3.51
CA ARG A 245 -11.93 20.27 -3.55
C ARG A 245 -11.24 19.96 -4.87
N ILE A 246 -11.14 18.69 -5.26
CA ILE A 246 -10.31 18.29 -6.40
C ILE A 246 -10.93 18.77 -7.72
N ILE A 247 -12.18 18.41 -8.02
CA ILE A 247 -12.83 18.79 -9.29
C ILE A 247 -12.93 20.31 -9.43
N PRO A 248 -13.40 21.08 -8.41
CA PRO A 248 -13.42 22.53 -8.52
C PRO A 248 -12.03 23.16 -8.75
N SER A 249 -10.97 22.59 -8.19
CA SER A 249 -9.61 23.11 -8.40
C SER A 249 -9.10 22.85 -9.82
N ILE A 250 -9.38 21.67 -10.39
CA ILE A 250 -9.04 21.37 -11.79
C ILE A 250 -9.80 22.31 -12.73
N ILE A 251 -11.10 22.54 -12.47
CA ILE A 251 -11.91 23.47 -13.27
C ILE A 251 -11.33 24.89 -13.18
N ARG A 252 -10.98 25.37 -11.98
CA ARG A 252 -10.37 26.69 -11.82
C ARG A 252 -9.05 26.83 -12.55
N TYR A 253 -8.22 25.79 -12.59
CA TYR A 253 -6.97 25.83 -13.35
C TYR A 253 -7.22 25.97 -14.85
N ASN A 254 -8.35 25.42 -15.33
CA ASN A 254 -8.75 25.58 -16.71
C ASN A 254 -9.29 26.99 -17.03
N GLU A 255 -9.84 27.69 -16.04
CA GLU A 255 -10.42 29.03 -16.17
C GLU A 255 -9.40 30.16 -15.89
N ASP A 256 -8.54 29.96 -14.89
CA ASP A 256 -7.62 30.94 -14.33
C ASP A 256 -6.17 30.40 -14.37
N ASN A 257 -5.27 31.11 -15.06
CA ASN A 257 -3.83 30.76 -15.13
C ASN A 257 -3.04 31.00 -13.81
N ASP A 258 -3.72 31.34 -12.71
CA ASP A 258 -3.09 31.68 -11.43
C ASP A 258 -2.77 30.43 -10.57
N ILE A 259 -3.24 29.25 -10.97
CA ILE A 259 -2.98 27.99 -10.26
C ILE A 259 -1.68 27.35 -10.79
N SER A 260 -0.81 26.90 -9.88
CA SER A 260 0.46 26.28 -10.28
C SER A 260 0.27 24.86 -10.84
N ASP A 261 1.08 24.52 -11.85
CA ASP A 261 1.20 23.18 -12.42
C ASP A 261 1.50 22.12 -11.34
N GLU A 262 2.30 22.49 -10.33
CA GLU A 262 2.65 21.63 -9.19
C GLU A 262 1.39 21.21 -8.41
N LEU A 263 0.45 22.13 -8.19
CA LEU A 263 -0.80 21.82 -7.51
C LEU A 263 -1.65 20.82 -8.31
N ILE A 264 -1.70 20.98 -9.63
CA ILE A 264 -2.44 20.07 -10.52
C ILE A 264 -1.81 18.69 -10.53
N LEU A 265 -0.48 18.59 -10.62
CA LEU A 265 0.21 17.30 -10.53
C LEU A 265 -0.08 16.59 -9.20
N THR A 266 -0.07 17.31 -8.08
CA THR A 266 -0.45 16.77 -6.77
C THR A 266 -1.90 16.28 -6.74
N GLN A 267 -2.82 16.97 -7.40
CA GLN A 267 -4.22 16.55 -7.52
C GLN A 267 -4.39 15.31 -8.41
N LEU A 268 -3.69 15.24 -9.53
CA LEU A 268 -3.71 14.07 -10.42
C LEU A 268 -3.13 12.82 -9.73
N LYS A 269 -2.02 12.97 -9.01
CA LYS A 269 -1.46 11.88 -8.18
C LYS A 269 -2.42 11.43 -7.09
N THR A 270 -3.10 12.38 -6.43
CA THR A 270 -4.16 12.06 -5.46
C THR A 270 -5.28 11.25 -6.12
N LEU A 271 -5.74 11.65 -7.30
CA LEU A 271 -6.74 10.90 -8.07
C LEU A 271 -6.23 9.51 -8.46
N SER A 272 -4.96 9.39 -8.84
CA SER A 272 -4.34 8.11 -9.20
C SER A 272 -4.30 7.17 -7.99
N ASN A 273 -3.96 7.66 -6.80
CA ASN A 273 -4.04 6.87 -5.58
C ASN A 273 -5.48 6.44 -5.24
N LEU A 274 -6.48 7.27 -5.53
CA LEU A 274 -7.90 7.03 -5.24
C LEU A 274 -8.64 6.29 -6.37
N HIS A 275 -7.97 5.83 -7.42
CA HIS A 275 -8.60 5.24 -8.61
C HIS A 275 -9.54 4.08 -8.30
N LYS A 276 -9.24 3.29 -7.27
CA LYS A 276 -10.08 2.17 -6.79
C LYS A 276 -11.53 2.52 -6.53
N PHE A 277 -11.83 3.77 -6.16
CA PHE A 277 -13.21 4.20 -5.93
C PHE A 277 -14.03 4.40 -7.21
N PHE A 278 -13.38 4.50 -8.38
CA PHE A 278 -14.05 4.78 -9.65
C PHE A 278 -13.70 3.81 -10.78
N ASP A 279 -12.64 3.01 -10.66
CA ASP A 279 -12.29 1.96 -11.62
C ASP A 279 -12.83 0.57 -11.21
N THR A 280 -13.05 0.32 -9.92
CA THR A 280 -13.36 -1.00 -9.38
C THR A 280 -14.86 -1.14 -9.15
N ASN A 281 -15.42 -2.28 -9.57
CA ASN A 281 -16.82 -2.58 -9.36
C ASN A 281 -17.07 -3.01 -7.93
N ILE A 282 -18.00 -2.35 -7.25
CA ILE A 282 -18.37 -2.68 -5.88
C ILE A 282 -19.46 -3.75 -5.84
N LEU A 283 -19.48 -4.51 -4.75
CA LEU A 283 -20.57 -5.44 -4.47
C LEU A 283 -21.82 -4.67 -4.05
N LEU A 284 -22.97 -4.98 -4.69
CA LEU A 284 -24.26 -4.47 -4.24
C LEU A 284 -24.93 -5.45 -3.27
N LEU A 285 -25.31 -4.91 -2.11
CA LEU A 285 -26.17 -5.59 -1.15
C LEU A 285 -27.64 -5.27 -1.49
N THR A 286 -28.43 -6.30 -1.75
CA THR A 286 -29.88 -6.21 -1.94
C THR A 286 -30.58 -6.95 -0.82
N GLN A 287 -31.80 -6.53 -0.48
CA GLN A 287 -32.66 -7.29 0.42
C GLN A 287 -33.57 -8.20 -0.39
N ASP A 288 -33.67 -9.46 -0.01
CA ASP A 288 -34.67 -10.38 -0.55
C ASP A 288 -36.06 -10.13 0.07
N GLU A 289 -37.08 -10.81 -0.44
CA GLU A 289 -38.47 -10.69 0.03
C GLU A 289 -38.65 -11.10 1.51
N SER A 290 -37.69 -11.86 2.07
CA SER A 290 -37.67 -12.28 3.48
C SER A 290 -36.87 -11.33 4.38
N GLY A 291 -36.33 -10.24 3.83
CA GLY A 291 -35.45 -9.31 4.54
C GLY A 291 -34.01 -9.81 4.70
N GLY A 292 -33.65 -10.90 4.03
CA GLY A 292 -32.28 -11.43 3.98
C GLY A 292 -31.39 -10.59 3.07
N ILE A 293 -30.13 -10.37 3.47
CA ILE A 293 -29.14 -9.66 2.67
C ILE A 293 -28.58 -10.61 1.60
N MET A 294 -28.78 -10.26 0.34
CA MET A 294 -28.22 -10.91 -0.84
C MET A 294 -27.11 -10.05 -1.45
N THR A 295 -26.12 -10.68 -2.06
CA THR A 295 -25.00 -9.98 -2.71
C THR A 295 -25.04 -10.25 -4.22
N ASN A 296 -25.00 -9.20 -5.03
CA ASN A 296 -24.93 -9.34 -6.48
C ASN A 296 -23.46 -9.29 -6.97
N TYR A 297 -22.87 -10.46 -7.19
CA TYR A 297 -21.49 -10.60 -7.69
C TYR A 297 -21.36 -10.37 -9.22
N ASN A 298 -22.48 -10.30 -9.95
CA ASN A 298 -22.47 -10.12 -11.41
C ASN A 298 -22.66 -8.65 -11.82
N ASN A 299 -22.57 -7.72 -10.87
CA ASN A 299 -22.76 -6.32 -11.16
C ASN A 299 -21.51 -5.70 -11.79
N LYS A 300 -21.55 -5.49 -13.10
CA LYS A 300 -20.38 -5.03 -13.87
C LYS A 300 -20.20 -3.51 -13.90
N ASN A 301 -21.18 -2.73 -13.42
CA ASN A 301 -21.23 -1.30 -13.72
C ASN A 301 -21.40 -0.39 -12.50
N THR A 302 -21.49 -0.90 -11.28
CA THR A 302 -21.61 -0.01 -10.12
C THR A 302 -20.25 0.25 -9.50
N LYS A 303 -19.89 1.53 -9.48
CA LYS A 303 -18.70 2.06 -8.80
C LYS A 303 -19.07 2.54 -7.40
N TYR A 304 -18.05 2.83 -6.59
CA TYR A 304 -18.25 3.39 -5.26
C TYR A 304 -18.80 4.83 -5.34
N ILE A 305 -18.23 5.62 -6.24
CA ILE A 305 -18.63 7.01 -6.48
C ILE A 305 -19.85 7.07 -7.40
N SER A 306 -20.77 8.00 -7.12
CA SER A 306 -21.96 8.22 -7.94
C SER A 306 -21.65 8.57 -9.41
N ASP A 307 -22.49 8.09 -10.34
CA ASP A 307 -22.36 8.35 -11.79
C ASP A 307 -22.30 9.84 -12.13
N ILE A 308 -23.04 10.67 -11.40
CA ILE A 308 -23.05 12.13 -11.58
C ILE A 308 -21.65 12.71 -11.31
N LEU A 309 -21.01 12.26 -10.23
CA LEU A 309 -19.69 12.72 -9.85
C LEU A 309 -18.61 12.17 -10.79
N LEU A 310 -18.77 10.93 -11.28
CA LEU A 310 -17.91 10.36 -12.33
C LEU A 310 -17.99 11.18 -13.63
N SER A 311 -19.19 11.56 -14.07
CA SER A 311 -19.36 12.42 -15.24
C SER A 311 -18.67 13.77 -15.07
N LYS A 312 -18.86 14.43 -13.92
CA LYS A 312 -18.16 15.69 -13.61
C LYS A 312 -16.64 15.55 -13.64
N LEU A 313 -16.10 14.47 -13.06
CA LEU A 313 -14.66 14.22 -13.03
C LEU A 313 -14.13 14.00 -14.45
N ARG A 314 -14.82 13.21 -15.27
CA ARG A 314 -14.45 12.99 -16.69
C ARG A 314 -14.45 14.30 -17.47
N GLU A 315 -15.48 15.12 -17.32
CA GLU A 315 -15.56 16.43 -17.99
C GLU A 315 -14.39 17.33 -17.58
N ALA A 316 -14.08 17.43 -16.28
CA ALA A 316 -12.98 18.24 -15.79
C ALA A 316 -11.60 17.78 -16.32
N LEU A 317 -11.35 16.47 -16.32
CA LEU A 317 -10.10 15.88 -16.85
C LEU A 317 -9.99 16.03 -18.37
N MET A 318 -11.09 15.88 -19.11
CA MET A 318 -11.12 16.13 -20.55
C MET A 318 -10.80 17.58 -20.89
N SER A 319 -11.38 18.54 -20.15
CA SER A 319 -11.06 19.95 -20.32
C SER A 319 -9.59 20.26 -20.02
N LEU A 320 -9.03 19.65 -18.97
CA LEU A 320 -7.61 19.78 -18.62
C LEU A 320 -6.70 19.23 -19.72
N LEU A 321 -7.02 18.05 -20.25
CA LEU A 321 -6.26 17.41 -21.32
C LEU A 321 -6.20 18.29 -22.58
N LEU A 322 -7.33 18.84 -23.00
CA LEU A 322 -7.41 19.71 -24.17
C LEU A 322 -6.62 21.01 -23.96
N LEU A 323 -6.72 21.61 -22.77
CA LEU A 323 -5.96 22.82 -22.43
C LEU A 323 -4.46 22.56 -22.49
N GLU A 324 -3.96 21.54 -21.81
CA GLU A 324 -2.52 21.23 -21.75
C GLU A 324 -1.96 20.80 -23.11
N THR A 325 -2.74 20.05 -23.90
CA THR A 325 -2.35 19.73 -25.28
C THR A 325 -2.18 21.00 -26.11
N SER A 326 -3.10 21.96 -25.99
CA SER A 326 -2.99 23.24 -26.71
C SER A 326 -1.78 24.07 -26.26
N LYS A 327 -1.46 24.07 -24.95
CA LYS A 327 -0.26 24.72 -24.42
C LYS A 327 1.01 24.07 -24.99
N PHE A 328 1.05 22.73 -25.02
CA PHE A 328 2.16 21.98 -25.59
C PHE A 328 2.40 22.32 -27.06
N ASP A 329 1.33 22.51 -27.84
CA ASP A 329 1.40 22.88 -29.26
C ASP A 329 2.06 24.23 -29.46
N VAL A 330 1.59 25.24 -28.72
CA VAL A 330 2.16 26.59 -28.77
C VAL A 330 3.65 26.58 -28.38
N LEU A 331 4.04 25.78 -27.39
CA LEU A 331 5.44 25.64 -26.97
C LEU A 331 6.30 25.00 -28.08
N CYS A 332 5.76 24.01 -28.81
CA CYS A 332 6.48 23.39 -29.92
C CYS A 332 6.65 24.35 -31.09
N GLU A 333 5.59 25.07 -31.48
CA GLU A 333 5.64 26.07 -32.55
C GLU A 333 6.62 27.20 -32.23
N ARG A 334 6.64 27.68 -30.98
CA ARG A 334 7.54 28.74 -30.55
C ARG A 334 9.02 28.34 -30.67
N ASN A 335 9.38 27.14 -30.20
CA ASN A 335 10.74 26.62 -30.32
C ASN A 335 11.16 26.45 -31.79
N GLU A 336 10.25 26.02 -32.68
CA GLU A 336 10.52 25.96 -34.11
C GLU A 336 10.74 27.34 -34.74
N THR A 337 9.98 28.36 -34.32
CA THR A 337 10.17 29.73 -34.82
C THR A 337 11.42 30.42 -34.31
N GLU A 338 11.81 30.19 -33.05
CA GLU A 338 13.05 30.71 -32.47
C GLU A 338 14.27 30.06 -33.13
N TYR A 339 14.22 28.74 -33.38
CA TYR A 339 15.27 28.03 -34.13
C TYR A 339 15.41 28.52 -35.58
N ARG A 340 14.29 28.80 -36.26
CA ARG A 340 14.32 29.36 -37.62
C ARG A 340 14.83 30.80 -37.69
N LYS A 341 14.61 31.62 -36.66
CA LYS A 341 15.14 32.98 -36.62
C LYS A 341 16.65 33.02 -36.35
N GLY A 342 17.14 32.17 -35.45
CA GLY A 342 18.59 32.01 -35.22
C GLY A 342 19.34 31.60 -36.50
N PHE A 343 18.73 30.76 -37.33
CA PHE A 343 19.31 30.33 -38.60
C PHE A 343 19.23 31.37 -39.74
N MET A 344 18.37 32.39 -39.65
CA MET A 344 18.22 33.40 -40.70
C MET A 344 18.95 34.72 -40.41
N GLU A 345 19.41 34.96 -39.18
CA GLU A 345 20.20 36.16 -38.84
C GLU A 345 21.72 35.97 -39.07
N GLU A 346 22.20 34.75 -39.34
CA GLU A 346 23.62 34.48 -39.65
C GLU A 346 23.98 34.55 -41.15
N ASP A 347 22.99 34.54 -42.06
CA ASP A 347 23.26 34.44 -43.52
C ASP A 347 23.26 35.80 -44.26
N ASP A 348 22.85 36.91 -43.63
CA ASP A 348 22.76 38.23 -44.31
C ASP A 348 23.95 39.17 -44.02
N ASN A 349 25.01 38.69 -43.33
CA ASN A 349 26.26 39.44 -43.10
C ASN A 349 27.53 38.79 -43.70
N ASN A 350 27.39 37.75 -44.52
CA ASN A 350 28.49 37.29 -45.38
C ASN A 350 28.51 38.12 -46.68
N ASP A 351 28.77 39.43 -46.54
CA ASP A 351 29.48 40.15 -47.60
C ASP A 351 30.82 39.44 -47.78
N GLU A 352 31.06 38.92 -48.98
CA GLU A 352 32.32 38.33 -49.44
C GLU A 352 33.51 39.26 -49.11
N MET A 353 34.08 39.13 -47.92
CA MET A 353 35.47 39.47 -47.68
C MET A 353 36.29 38.25 -48.04
N GLU A 354 36.87 38.26 -49.24
CA GLU A 354 38.05 37.43 -49.56
C GLU A 354 39.09 37.67 -48.46
N LEU A 355 39.14 36.77 -47.49
CA LEU A 355 40.22 36.68 -46.53
C LEU A 355 41.42 36.14 -47.30
N ASP A 356 42.23 37.05 -47.83
CA ASP A 356 43.64 36.79 -48.04
C ASP A 356 44.21 36.40 -46.66
N ASP A 357 44.62 35.13 -46.53
CA ASP A 357 45.33 34.57 -45.38
C ASP A 357 46.66 35.33 -45.17
N ASP A 358 46.59 36.52 -44.60
CA ASP A 358 47.76 37.30 -44.22
C ASP A 358 48.28 36.73 -42.90
N ALA A 359 49.34 35.93 -42.98
CA ALA A 359 49.94 35.20 -41.86
C ALA A 359 50.33 36.11 -40.69
N ASP A 360 50.45 37.41 -40.92
CA ASP A 360 50.76 38.42 -39.91
C ASP A 360 49.56 38.75 -39.01
N GLN A 361 48.31 38.58 -39.47
CA GLN A 361 47.11 38.78 -38.64
C GLN A 361 46.86 37.61 -37.67
N GLN A 362 47.18 36.38 -38.07
CA GLN A 362 47.09 35.20 -37.21
C GLN A 362 48.10 35.26 -36.06
N ALA A 363 49.32 35.74 -36.33
CA ALA A 363 50.34 35.95 -35.29
C ALA A 363 49.94 37.05 -34.28
N TYR A 364 49.17 38.05 -34.70
CA TYR A 364 48.68 39.12 -33.83
C TYR A 364 47.51 38.69 -32.94
N LEU A 365 46.65 37.78 -33.43
CA LEU A 365 45.55 37.20 -32.65
C LEU A 365 46.07 36.23 -31.59
N GLU A 366 47.11 35.42 -31.89
CA GLU A 366 47.77 34.56 -30.91
C GLU A 366 48.49 35.37 -29.80
N GLU A 367 49.00 36.58 -30.10
CA GLU A 367 49.58 37.49 -29.08
C GLU A 367 48.52 38.16 -28.17
N LEU A 368 47.26 38.24 -28.60
CA LEU A 368 46.17 38.84 -27.82
C LEU A 368 45.44 37.85 -26.89
N GLU A 369 45.57 36.54 -27.14
CA GLU A 369 45.03 35.49 -26.26
C GLU A 369 45.84 35.31 -24.96
N ASP A 370 47.10 35.76 -24.93
CA ASP A 370 47.97 35.61 -23.74
C ASP A 370 47.81 36.74 -22.70
N ASP A 371 47.06 37.82 -23.00
CA ASP A 371 47.04 39.05 -22.18
C ASP A 371 45.63 39.55 -21.76
N GLN A 372 44.61 38.70 -21.71
CA GLN A 372 43.31 39.05 -21.10
C GLN A 372 43.10 38.37 -19.74
N ASP A 373 43.46 39.10 -18.68
CA ASP A 373 42.81 39.00 -17.38
C ASP A 373 41.29 39.17 -17.60
N GLU A 374 40.53 38.08 -17.52
CA GLU A 374 39.07 38.07 -17.63
C GLU A 374 38.44 38.92 -16.50
N GLU A 375 38.10 40.17 -16.83
CA GLU A 375 37.03 40.90 -16.12
C GLU A 375 35.73 40.10 -16.28
N PRO A 376 35.02 39.76 -15.18
CA PRO A 376 33.79 39.03 -15.27
C PRO A 376 32.72 39.95 -15.90
N PHE A 377 32.37 39.65 -17.14
CA PHE A 377 31.17 40.15 -17.79
C PHE A 377 29.97 39.74 -16.91
N LEU A 378 29.33 40.73 -16.29
CA LEU A 378 28.02 40.57 -15.67
C LEU A 378 27.01 40.39 -16.80
N GLU A 379 26.82 39.15 -17.26
CA GLU A 379 25.60 38.78 -17.96
C GLU A 379 24.44 39.02 -16.98
N GLU A 380 23.57 39.97 -17.33
CA GLU A 380 22.28 40.13 -16.69
C GLU A 380 21.51 38.82 -16.90
N GLU A 381 21.48 37.96 -15.88
CA GLU A 381 20.61 36.78 -15.77
C GLU A 381 19.14 37.25 -15.80
N GLY A 382 18.65 37.58 -16.99
CA GLY A 382 17.23 37.57 -17.28
C GLY A 382 16.75 36.14 -17.09
N ASN A 383 15.80 35.95 -16.17
CA ASN A 383 15.04 34.71 -15.92
C ASN A 383 14.43 34.15 -17.23
N ILE A 384 15.23 33.51 -18.08
CA ILE A 384 14.75 32.64 -19.15
C ILE A 384 14.32 31.37 -18.43
N VAL A 385 13.07 31.35 -17.97
CA VAL A 385 12.44 30.10 -17.52
C VAL A 385 12.58 29.12 -18.68
N ASN A 386 13.33 28.05 -18.44
CA ASN A 386 13.76 27.13 -19.48
C ASN A 386 12.51 26.49 -20.14
N ASN A 387 12.26 26.80 -21.42
CA ASN A 387 11.08 26.31 -22.16
C ASN A 387 10.98 24.77 -22.14
N GLU A 388 12.11 24.07 -21.98
CA GLU A 388 12.15 22.62 -21.83
C GLU A 388 11.51 22.13 -20.52
N ASP A 389 11.68 22.84 -19.41
CA ASP A 389 11.10 22.47 -18.12
C ASP A 389 9.57 22.59 -18.15
N ILE A 390 9.06 23.67 -18.77
CA ILE A 390 7.62 23.87 -18.97
C ILE A 390 7.06 22.75 -19.86
N LYS A 391 7.72 22.45 -20.98
CA LYS A 391 7.30 21.39 -21.89
C LYS A 391 7.27 20.01 -21.21
N SER A 392 8.26 19.73 -20.37
CA SER A 392 8.34 18.49 -19.58
C SER A 392 7.19 18.38 -18.57
N ARG A 393 6.86 19.47 -17.87
CA ARG A 393 5.74 19.53 -16.91
C ARG A 393 4.39 19.36 -17.59
N THR A 394 4.13 20.08 -18.67
CA THR A 394 2.90 19.93 -19.47
C THR A 394 2.72 18.49 -19.96
N ASN A 395 3.79 17.88 -20.47
CA ASN A 395 3.75 16.48 -20.91
C ASN A 395 3.41 15.52 -19.76
N LEU A 396 3.95 15.77 -18.56
CA LEU A 396 3.62 14.97 -17.38
C LEU A 396 2.13 15.09 -17.02
N ILE A 397 1.57 16.31 -17.01
CA ILE A 397 0.13 16.54 -16.74
C ILE A 397 -0.74 15.80 -17.76
N ILE A 398 -0.37 15.86 -19.05
CA ILE A 398 -1.09 15.17 -20.13
C ILE A 398 -1.09 13.65 -19.88
N ASN A 399 0.06 13.05 -19.60
CA ASN A 399 0.19 11.61 -19.40
C ASN A 399 -0.61 11.12 -18.19
N GLU A 400 -0.49 11.80 -17.04
CA GLU A 400 -1.25 11.47 -15.82
C GLU A 400 -2.77 11.62 -16.04
N THR A 401 -3.19 12.64 -16.78
CA THR A 401 -4.60 12.87 -17.12
C THR A 401 -5.13 11.76 -18.02
N LEU A 402 -4.37 11.35 -19.03
CA LEU A 402 -4.74 10.25 -19.94
C LEU A 402 -4.86 8.91 -19.19
N GLU A 403 -3.91 8.60 -18.31
CA GLU A 403 -3.98 7.37 -17.50
C GLU A 403 -5.25 7.33 -16.65
N LEU A 404 -5.61 8.45 -16.01
CA LEU A 404 -6.84 8.56 -15.22
C LEU A 404 -8.11 8.43 -16.06
N LEU A 405 -8.13 9.02 -17.26
CA LEU A 405 -9.26 8.88 -18.19
C LEU A 405 -9.43 7.42 -18.62
N LEU A 406 -8.35 6.70 -18.91
CA LEU A 406 -8.39 5.27 -19.22
C LEU A 406 -8.98 4.47 -18.04
N LYS A 407 -8.50 4.69 -16.81
CA LYS A 407 -9.04 4.06 -15.58
C LYS A 407 -10.53 4.36 -15.36
N LEU A 408 -11.00 5.53 -15.79
CA LEU A 408 -12.42 5.90 -15.75
C LEU A 408 -13.28 5.17 -16.79
N GLY A 409 -12.73 4.26 -17.59
CA GLY A 409 -13.49 3.50 -18.60
C GLY A 409 -13.92 4.37 -19.78
N VAL A 410 -13.12 5.40 -20.11
CA VAL A 410 -13.30 6.26 -21.28
C VAL A 410 -12.96 5.53 -22.60
N GLU A 411 -12.64 4.23 -22.54
CA GLU A 411 -12.32 3.37 -23.69
C GLU A 411 -13.40 3.36 -24.80
N ASN A 412 -14.65 3.68 -24.49
CA ASN A 412 -15.75 3.74 -25.46
C ASN A 412 -15.97 5.12 -26.10
N ILE A 413 -15.14 6.12 -25.80
CA ILE A 413 -15.27 7.40 -26.46
C ILE A 413 -14.58 7.30 -27.83
N ASN A 414 -15.40 7.22 -28.89
CA ASN A 414 -15.06 7.49 -30.29
C ASN A 414 -14.54 8.94 -30.51
N ASN A 415 -13.87 9.55 -29.53
CA ASN A 415 -13.22 10.83 -29.68
C ASN A 415 -11.90 10.55 -30.38
N PHE A 416 -11.95 10.64 -31.70
CA PHE A 416 -10.80 10.77 -32.58
C PHE A 416 -9.69 11.66 -31.96
N GLU A 417 -10.08 12.72 -31.24
CA GLU A 417 -9.18 13.61 -30.50
C GLU A 417 -8.34 12.90 -29.42
N ILE A 418 -8.91 12.02 -28.59
CA ILE A 418 -8.14 11.31 -27.55
C ILE A 418 -7.16 10.33 -28.19
N PHE A 419 -7.61 9.62 -29.24
CA PHE A 419 -6.76 8.66 -29.95
C PHE A 419 -5.56 9.34 -30.62
N GLU A 420 -5.79 10.48 -31.29
CA GLU A 420 -4.70 11.27 -31.89
C GLU A 420 -3.74 11.83 -30.83
N ILE A 421 -4.26 12.29 -29.68
CA ILE A 421 -3.43 12.70 -28.54
C ILE A 421 -2.60 11.53 -28.03
N MET A 422 -3.20 10.37 -27.74
CA MET A 422 -2.48 9.19 -27.24
C MET A 422 -1.39 8.72 -28.20
N LYS A 423 -1.69 8.70 -29.50
CA LYS A 423 -0.72 8.37 -30.56
C LYS A 423 0.44 9.36 -30.59
N ARG A 424 0.14 10.66 -30.44
CA ARG A 424 1.15 11.72 -30.41
C ARG A 424 2.08 11.61 -29.20
N PHE A 425 1.57 11.21 -28.05
CA PHE A 425 2.34 11.02 -26.82
C PHE A 425 2.87 9.58 -26.65
N ASN A 426 2.72 8.72 -27.68
CA ASN A 426 3.21 7.35 -27.72
C ASN A 426 2.71 6.46 -26.56
N ILE A 427 1.46 6.68 -26.13
CA ILE A 427 0.82 5.86 -25.10
C ILE A 427 0.18 4.65 -25.78
N LYS A 428 0.55 3.44 -25.34
CA LYS A 428 -0.03 2.19 -25.86
C LYS A 428 -1.49 2.08 -25.45
N LEU A 429 -2.36 1.81 -26.41
CA LEU A 429 -3.77 1.52 -26.15
C LEU A 429 -3.91 0.11 -25.56
N PRO A 430 -4.79 -0.09 -24.57
CA PRO A 430 -5.04 -1.41 -24.00
C PRO A 430 -5.68 -2.43 -24.95
N ASN A 431 -6.24 -2.03 -26.10
CA ASN A 431 -7.16 -2.88 -26.88
C ASN A 431 -7.11 -2.69 -28.41
N ASP A 432 -5.95 -2.42 -29.01
CA ASP A 432 -5.78 -2.56 -30.46
C ASP A 432 -5.33 -4.00 -30.77
N ASP A 433 -6.32 -4.91 -30.90
CA ASP A 433 -6.30 -6.16 -31.70
C ASP A 433 -7.13 -7.26 -31.03
N VAL A 434 -8.44 -7.34 -31.35
CA VAL A 434 -9.13 -8.63 -31.45
C VAL A 434 -10.22 -8.51 -32.50
N THR A 435 -10.01 -9.11 -33.67
CA THR A 435 -11.10 -9.40 -34.60
C THR A 435 -11.77 -10.70 -34.15
N ASP A 436 -13.11 -10.71 -34.08
CA ASP A 436 -13.91 -11.89 -33.77
C ASP A 436 -13.72 -12.95 -34.86
N ASN A 437 -12.70 -13.79 -34.72
CA ASN A 437 -12.53 -14.99 -35.52
C ASN A 437 -13.22 -16.15 -34.80
N GLU A 438 -14.29 -16.69 -35.40
CA GLU A 438 -14.91 -17.94 -34.97
C GLU A 438 -13.96 -19.11 -35.27
N MET A 439 -13.17 -19.50 -34.26
CA MET A 439 -12.33 -20.69 -34.30
C MET A 439 -12.97 -21.77 -33.41
N GLU A 440 -13.13 -22.99 -33.95
CA GLU A 440 -13.67 -24.13 -33.19
C GLU A 440 -12.55 -24.74 -32.32
N PHE A 441 -12.64 -24.62 -30.99
CA PHE A 441 -11.65 -25.22 -30.10
C PHE A 441 -11.98 -26.68 -29.82
N ASN A 442 -10.94 -27.51 -29.69
CA ASN A 442 -11.09 -28.83 -29.12
C ASN A 442 -9.95 -29.10 -28.14
N GLU A 443 -10.12 -30.11 -27.28
CA GLU A 443 -9.17 -30.48 -26.22
C GLU A 443 -7.72 -30.61 -26.74
N LYS A 444 -7.54 -31.28 -27.88
CA LYS A 444 -6.22 -31.49 -28.49
C LYS A 444 -5.60 -30.19 -28.97
N LEU A 445 -6.42 -29.30 -29.52
CA LEU A 445 -6.00 -27.98 -29.98
C LEU A 445 -5.51 -27.15 -28.78
N ILE A 446 -6.32 -27.02 -27.72
CA ILE A 446 -5.98 -26.23 -26.51
C ILE A 446 -4.70 -26.77 -25.84
N ALA A 447 -4.56 -28.10 -25.76
CA ALA A 447 -3.35 -28.72 -25.23
C ALA A 447 -2.10 -28.38 -26.07
N SER A 448 -2.25 -28.30 -27.40
CA SER A 448 -1.16 -27.98 -28.33
C SER A 448 -0.87 -26.49 -28.53
N MET A 449 -1.81 -25.60 -28.17
CA MET A 449 -1.65 -24.15 -28.33
C MET A 449 -0.43 -23.61 -27.58
N GLY A 450 0.31 -22.72 -28.25
CA GLY A 450 1.35 -21.92 -27.61
C GLY A 450 0.77 -20.90 -26.63
N PHE A 451 1.61 -20.32 -25.77
CA PHE A 451 1.16 -19.31 -24.79
C PHE A 451 0.62 -18.04 -25.47
N GLU A 452 1.27 -17.58 -26.55
CA GLU A 452 0.86 -16.40 -27.32
C GLU A 452 -0.52 -16.62 -27.95
N GLU A 453 -0.69 -17.74 -28.68
CA GLU A 453 -1.96 -18.14 -29.30
C GLU A 453 -3.10 -18.28 -28.28
N LEU A 454 -2.78 -18.75 -27.06
CA LEU A 454 -3.75 -18.86 -25.98
C LEU A 454 -4.20 -17.49 -25.46
N CYS A 455 -3.30 -16.51 -25.40
CA CYS A 455 -3.62 -15.14 -25.00
C CYS A 455 -4.43 -14.40 -26.08
N GLU A 456 -4.07 -14.56 -27.35
CA GLU A 456 -4.80 -13.97 -28.48
C GLU A 456 -6.25 -14.48 -28.60
N ASN A 457 -6.50 -15.71 -28.12
CA ASN A 457 -7.80 -16.37 -28.19
C ASN A 457 -8.52 -16.49 -26.83
N SER A 458 -8.20 -15.64 -25.86
CA SER A 458 -8.70 -15.72 -24.48
C SER A 458 -10.24 -15.81 -24.38
N LYS A 459 -10.94 -14.88 -25.02
CA LYS A 459 -12.41 -14.73 -24.98
C LYS A 459 -13.16 -15.93 -25.57
N PRO A 460 -12.90 -16.37 -26.82
CA PRO A 460 -13.60 -17.52 -27.39
C PRO A 460 -13.25 -18.82 -26.66
N LEU A 461 -12.00 -18.98 -26.19
CA LEU A 461 -11.58 -20.12 -25.38
C LEU A 461 -12.39 -20.25 -24.09
N VAL A 462 -12.47 -19.18 -23.30
CA VAL A 462 -13.23 -19.15 -22.04
C VAL A 462 -14.71 -19.47 -22.30
N LYS A 463 -15.29 -18.86 -23.34
CA LYS A 463 -16.69 -19.09 -23.69
C LYS A 463 -16.96 -20.56 -24.03
N GLU A 464 -16.15 -21.16 -24.90
CA GLU A 464 -16.32 -22.56 -25.28
C GLU A 464 -16.11 -23.51 -24.09
N LEU A 465 -15.07 -23.29 -23.26
CA LEU A 465 -14.86 -24.09 -22.05
C LEU A 465 -16.09 -24.06 -21.13
N GLY A 466 -16.72 -22.88 -20.97
CA GLY A 466 -17.92 -22.73 -20.17
C GLY A 466 -19.13 -23.47 -20.75
N GLU A 467 -19.34 -23.38 -22.07
CA GLU A 467 -20.42 -24.10 -22.77
C GLU A 467 -20.25 -25.61 -22.64
N ARG A 468 -19.05 -26.14 -22.92
CA ARG A 468 -18.74 -27.57 -22.84
C ARG A 468 -18.90 -28.14 -21.44
N ILE A 469 -18.46 -27.42 -20.41
CA ILE A 469 -18.62 -27.85 -19.02
C ILE A 469 -20.09 -27.89 -18.64
N ASN A 470 -20.89 -26.90 -19.05
CA ASN A 470 -22.31 -26.87 -18.76
C ASN A 470 -23.06 -28.01 -19.47
N GLU A 471 -22.71 -28.32 -20.73
CA GLU A 471 -23.30 -29.43 -21.48
C GLU A 471 -22.99 -30.80 -20.86
N ASN A 472 -21.81 -30.95 -20.27
CA ASN A 472 -21.29 -32.24 -19.81
C ASN A 472 -21.27 -32.41 -18.28
N ILE A 473 -21.91 -31.51 -17.53
CA ILE A 473 -21.86 -31.50 -16.05
C ILE A 473 -22.35 -32.81 -15.42
N GLU A 474 -23.21 -33.57 -16.11
CA GLU A 474 -23.76 -34.85 -15.65
C GLU A 474 -22.91 -36.07 -16.08
N VAL A 475 -21.93 -35.89 -16.97
CA VAL A 475 -21.08 -36.97 -17.51
C VAL A 475 -19.68 -36.87 -16.90
N SER A 476 -19.43 -37.67 -15.85
CA SER A 476 -18.21 -37.57 -15.01
C SER A 476 -16.90 -37.59 -15.81
N ILE A 477 -16.80 -38.49 -16.80
CA ILE A 477 -15.57 -38.66 -17.59
C ILE A 477 -15.29 -37.42 -18.46
N GLU A 478 -16.32 -36.84 -19.06
CA GLU A 478 -16.15 -35.66 -19.91
C GLU A 478 -15.83 -34.42 -19.06
N LEU A 479 -16.50 -34.28 -17.90
CA LEU A 479 -16.17 -33.20 -16.96
C LEU A 479 -14.72 -33.31 -16.46
N GLU A 480 -14.24 -34.50 -16.09
CA GLU A 480 -12.85 -34.72 -15.68
C GLU A 480 -11.84 -34.28 -16.75
N ARG A 481 -12.10 -34.59 -18.02
CA ARG A 481 -11.25 -34.17 -19.13
C ARG A 481 -11.16 -32.66 -19.24
N TRP A 482 -12.30 -31.97 -19.24
CA TRP A 482 -12.32 -30.51 -19.33
C TRP A 482 -11.65 -29.82 -18.13
N ILE A 483 -11.80 -30.37 -16.92
CA ILE A 483 -11.07 -29.88 -15.75
C ILE A 483 -9.55 -30.08 -15.90
N HIS A 484 -9.11 -31.17 -16.53
CA HIS A 484 -7.69 -31.37 -16.83
C HIS A 484 -7.17 -30.34 -17.85
N THR A 485 -7.93 -30.08 -18.91
CA THR A 485 -7.59 -29.04 -19.90
C THR A 485 -7.45 -27.67 -19.24
N ILE A 486 -8.39 -27.29 -18.36
CA ILE A 486 -8.32 -26.02 -17.63
C ILE A 486 -7.07 -25.98 -16.73
N ARG A 487 -6.72 -27.08 -16.06
CA ARG A 487 -5.50 -27.15 -15.27
C ARG A 487 -4.26 -26.88 -16.12
N ASP A 488 -4.17 -27.50 -17.29
CA ASP A 488 -3.02 -27.31 -18.19
C ASP A 488 -2.92 -25.85 -18.67
N VAL A 489 -4.06 -25.21 -18.96
CA VAL A 489 -4.12 -23.78 -19.26
C VAL A 489 -3.56 -22.96 -18.09
N VAL A 490 -4.03 -23.18 -16.86
CA VAL A 490 -3.57 -22.44 -15.68
C VAL A 490 -2.08 -22.67 -15.39
N VAL A 491 -1.56 -23.87 -15.63
CA VAL A 491 -0.12 -24.15 -15.50
C VAL A 491 0.67 -23.38 -16.57
N LYS A 492 0.19 -23.34 -17.82
CA LYS A 492 0.81 -22.53 -18.88
C LYS A 492 0.82 -21.04 -18.53
N LEU A 493 -0.29 -20.50 -18.01
CA LEU A 493 -0.37 -19.10 -17.56
C LEU A 493 0.66 -18.82 -16.46
N ASN A 494 0.69 -19.64 -15.41
CA ASN A 494 1.62 -19.47 -14.29
C ASN A 494 3.10 -19.55 -14.72
N ASN A 495 3.44 -20.43 -15.66
CA ASN A 495 4.82 -20.59 -16.14
C ASN A 495 5.31 -19.42 -17.00
N ASN A 496 4.40 -18.64 -17.60
CA ASN A 496 4.73 -17.55 -18.52
C ASN A 496 4.36 -16.16 -17.99
N ARG A 497 3.93 -16.07 -16.72
CA ARG A 497 3.43 -14.84 -16.10
C ARG A 497 4.44 -13.70 -16.02
N SER A 498 5.74 -13.99 -16.12
CA SER A 498 6.78 -12.96 -16.17
C SER A 498 6.77 -12.14 -17.48
N ASN A 499 5.93 -12.49 -18.45
CA ASN A 499 5.79 -11.74 -19.68
C ASN A 499 4.75 -10.61 -19.54
N TYR A 500 5.22 -9.41 -19.19
CA TYR A 500 4.38 -8.21 -19.00
C TYR A 500 3.48 -7.86 -20.19
N GLN A 501 3.81 -8.31 -21.40
CA GLN A 501 3.00 -8.00 -22.59
C GLN A 501 1.59 -8.63 -22.56
N TYR A 502 1.42 -9.74 -21.83
CA TYR A 502 0.16 -10.52 -21.83
C TYR A 502 -0.57 -10.50 -20.48
N GLU A 503 -0.19 -9.61 -19.57
CA GLU A 503 -0.73 -9.58 -18.20
C GLU A 503 -2.26 -9.41 -18.18
N GLN A 504 -2.78 -8.50 -18.99
CA GLN A 504 -4.22 -8.25 -19.11
C GLN A 504 -4.98 -9.47 -19.67
N GLN A 505 -4.48 -10.10 -20.73
CA GLN A 505 -5.10 -11.30 -21.32
C GLN A 505 -5.05 -12.48 -20.35
N CYS A 506 -3.96 -12.64 -19.60
CA CYS A 506 -3.86 -13.65 -18.55
C CYS A 506 -4.94 -13.44 -17.49
N ALA A 507 -5.11 -12.21 -17.01
CA ALA A 507 -6.15 -11.87 -16.05
C ALA A 507 -7.56 -12.14 -16.60
N GLU A 508 -7.84 -11.82 -17.87
CA GLU A 508 -9.12 -12.14 -18.51
C GLU A 508 -9.41 -13.65 -18.51
N ILE A 509 -8.42 -14.48 -18.86
CA ILE A 509 -8.56 -15.94 -18.89
C ILE A 509 -8.80 -16.49 -17.49
N GLU A 510 -8.01 -16.05 -16.49
CA GLU A 510 -8.16 -16.50 -15.11
C GLU A 510 -9.55 -16.14 -14.54
N ASN A 511 -10.06 -14.95 -14.85
CA ASN A 511 -11.41 -14.52 -14.49
C ASN A 511 -12.51 -15.35 -15.15
N GLY A 512 -12.31 -15.67 -16.43
CA GLY A 512 -13.16 -16.59 -17.17
C GLY A 512 -13.23 -17.98 -16.53
N ILE A 513 -12.06 -18.56 -16.26
CA ILE A 513 -11.93 -19.86 -15.59
C ILE A 513 -12.57 -19.82 -14.19
N CYS A 514 -12.31 -18.77 -13.41
CA CYS A 514 -12.91 -18.60 -12.08
C CYS A 514 -14.44 -18.62 -12.15
N SER A 515 -15.03 -17.91 -13.11
CA SER A 515 -16.48 -17.84 -13.31
C SER A 515 -17.09 -19.20 -13.68
N ILE A 516 -16.39 -20.01 -14.48
CA ILE A 516 -16.83 -21.35 -14.88
C ILE A 516 -16.75 -22.33 -13.70
N LEU A 517 -15.67 -22.25 -12.91
CA LEU A 517 -15.37 -23.23 -11.86
C LEU A 517 -16.11 -22.98 -10.54
N THR A 518 -16.38 -21.72 -10.19
CA THR A 518 -17.01 -21.36 -8.90
C THR A 518 -18.34 -22.09 -8.63
N PRO A 519 -19.26 -22.21 -9.61
CA PRO A 519 -20.49 -22.99 -9.45
C PRO A 519 -20.27 -24.49 -9.16
N LEU A 520 -19.12 -25.04 -9.57
CA LEU A 520 -18.75 -26.46 -9.44
C LEU A 520 -18.02 -26.79 -8.12
N LEU A 521 -17.74 -25.80 -7.27
CA LEU A 521 -17.19 -26.02 -5.93
C LEU A 521 -18.17 -26.78 -5.01
N LYS A 522 -19.46 -26.85 -5.37
CA LYS A 522 -20.49 -27.58 -4.62
C LYS A 522 -20.51 -29.07 -4.98
N PRO A 523 -20.93 -29.95 -4.06
CA PRO A 523 -21.17 -31.36 -4.39
C PRO A 523 -22.17 -31.50 -5.53
N ILE A 524 -21.77 -32.23 -6.58
CA ILE A 524 -22.61 -32.53 -7.74
C ILE A 524 -23.43 -33.76 -7.38
N LYS A 525 -24.74 -33.58 -7.15
CA LYS A 525 -25.62 -34.62 -6.60
C LYS A 525 -25.68 -35.88 -7.46
N THR A 526 -25.51 -35.77 -8.78
CA THR A 526 -25.52 -36.92 -9.70
C THR A 526 -24.35 -37.88 -9.45
N TYR A 527 -23.26 -37.42 -8.82
CA TYR A 527 -22.10 -38.25 -8.47
C TYR A 527 -22.15 -38.80 -7.05
N ILE A 528 -23.23 -38.54 -6.31
CA ILE A 528 -23.40 -39.05 -4.94
C ILE A 528 -24.37 -40.21 -4.98
N THR A 529 -23.86 -41.42 -4.81
CA THR A 529 -24.68 -42.63 -4.69
C THR A 529 -24.85 -43.00 -3.22
N THR A 530 -26.08 -43.17 -2.76
CA THR A 530 -26.36 -43.64 -1.40
C THR A 530 -26.77 -45.10 -1.44
N ILE A 531 -25.93 -45.97 -0.88
CA ILE A 531 -26.23 -47.37 -0.67
C ILE A 531 -26.90 -47.51 0.69
N LYS A 532 -28.12 -48.06 0.71
CA LYS A 532 -28.86 -48.32 1.95
C LYS A 532 -29.05 -49.82 2.14
N VAL A 533 -28.52 -50.35 3.25
CA VAL A 533 -28.67 -51.75 3.64
C VAL A 533 -29.27 -51.79 5.06
N GLY A 534 -30.58 -52.02 5.15
CA GLY A 534 -31.32 -51.95 6.41
C GLY A 534 -31.30 -50.53 7.01
N ASN A 535 -30.76 -50.40 8.24
CA ASN A 535 -30.57 -49.12 8.93
C ASN A 535 -29.23 -48.45 8.59
N MET A 536 -28.32 -49.13 7.89
CA MET A 536 -27.05 -48.57 7.46
C MET A 536 -27.26 -47.76 6.17
N LYS A 537 -26.73 -46.54 6.14
CA LYS A 537 -26.62 -45.71 4.94
C LYS A 537 -25.15 -45.39 4.72
N GLN A 538 -24.63 -45.68 3.54
CA GLN A 538 -23.31 -45.26 3.10
C GLN A 538 -23.48 -44.36 1.87
N SER A 539 -22.87 -43.18 1.92
CA SER A 539 -22.80 -42.27 0.77
C SER A 539 -21.44 -42.46 0.11
N ILE A 540 -21.42 -42.65 -1.21
CA ILE A 540 -20.21 -42.70 -2.03
C ILE A 540 -20.26 -41.47 -2.94
N ASP A 541 -19.25 -40.61 -2.83
CA ASP A 541 -19.13 -39.39 -3.63
C ASP A 541 -18.00 -39.57 -4.65
N GLU A 542 -18.36 -39.95 -5.87
CA GLU A 542 -17.41 -40.15 -6.98
C GLU A 542 -16.87 -38.80 -7.49
N GLY A 543 -17.59 -37.70 -7.25
CA GLY A 543 -17.21 -36.36 -7.68
C GLY A 543 -16.16 -35.67 -6.80
N ILE A 544 -15.72 -36.30 -5.70
CA ILE A 544 -14.82 -35.67 -4.74
C ILE A 544 -13.42 -35.37 -5.32
N THR A 545 -12.93 -36.22 -6.22
CA THR A 545 -11.64 -36.05 -6.92
C THR A 545 -11.71 -34.86 -7.89
N ILE A 546 -12.84 -34.72 -8.61
CA ILE A 546 -13.11 -33.59 -9.49
C ILE A 546 -13.14 -32.30 -8.68
N ARG A 547 -13.90 -32.28 -7.58
CA ARG A 547 -13.96 -31.09 -6.71
C ARG A 547 -12.59 -30.73 -6.15
N THR A 548 -11.83 -31.69 -5.63
CA THR A 548 -10.45 -31.46 -5.14
C THR A 548 -9.58 -30.84 -6.25
N SER A 549 -9.73 -31.31 -7.49
CA SER A 549 -9.04 -30.76 -8.66
C SER A 549 -9.45 -29.30 -8.94
N ILE A 550 -10.75 -28.99 -8.85
CA ILE A 550 -11.28 -27.63 -9.03
C ILE A 550 -10.75 -26.69 -7.94
N TYR A 551 -10.81 -27.08 -6.66
CA TYR A 551 -10.20 -26.30 -5.56
C TYR A 551 -8.70 -26.08 -5.79
N GLY A 552 -8.00 -27.10 -6.32
CA GLY A 552 -6.60 -27.00 -6.69
C GLY A 552 -6.36 -25.93 -7.77
N ILE A 553 -7.16 -25.92 -8.83
CA ILE A 553 -7.07 -24.93 -9.92
C ILE A 553 -7.39 -23.53 -9.40
N VAL A 554 -8.49 -23.35 -8.67
CA VAL A 554 -8.89 -22.04 -8.13
C VAL A 554 -7.82 -21.47 -7.20
N SER A 555 -7.14 -22.31 -6.41
CA SER A 555 -6.03 -21.88 -5.55
C SER A 555 -4.80 -21.37 -6.32
N GLN A 556 -4.66 -21.75 -7.60
CA GLN A 556 -3.55 -21.37 -8.47
C GLN A 556 -3.82 -20.10 -9.28
N LEU A 557 -5.08 -19.67 -9.41
CA LEU A 557 -5.44 -18.40 -10.08
C LEU A 557 -4.95 -17.21 -9.25
N ASN A 558 -4.33 -16.22 -9.88
CA ASN A 558 -3.68 -15.10 -9.20
C ASN A 558 -4.38 -13.76 -9.40
N ASP A 559 -4.87 -13.48 -10.60
CA ASP A 559 -5.41 -12.19 -11.04
C ASP A 559 -6.93 -12.28 -11.17
N ILE A 560 -7.58 -12.68 -10.07
CA ILE A 560 -9.04 -12.73 -9.99
C ILE A 560 -9.56 -11.31 -9.72
N GLU A 561 -10.54 -10.88 -10.50
CA GLU A 561 -11.27 -9.63 -10.32
C GLU A 561 -11.88 -9.59 -8.92
N TYR A 562 -11.80 -8.42 -8.27
CA TYR A 562 -12.28 -8.20 -6.91
C TYR A 562 -13.66 -8.80 -6.60
N SER A 563 -14.64 -8.58 -7.49
CA SER A 563 -16.01 -9.08 -7.34
C SER A 563 -16.07 -10.61 -7.28
N ARG A 564 -15.26 -11.28 -8.12
CA ARG A 564 -15.11 -12.74 -8.17
C ARG A 564 -14.30 -13.28 -7.01
N ALA A 565 -13.25 -12.58 -6.59
CA ALA A 565 -12.50 -12.95 -5.40
C ALA A 565 -13.40 -13.00 -4.16
N CYS A 566 -14.30 -12.02 -4.02
CA CYS A 566 -15.30 -12.00 -2.94
C CYS A 566 -16.30 -13.17 -3.02
N GLU A 567 -16.74 -13.53 -4.23
CA GLU A 567 -17.58 -14.73 -4.46
C GLU A 567 -16.83 -16.00 -4.02
N VAL A 568 -15.59 -16.15 -4.47
CA VAL A 568 -14.71 -17.28 -4.12
C VAL A 568 -14.52 -17.38 -2.61
N ILE A 569 -14.20 -16.27 -1.91
CA ILE A 569 -14.04 -16.21 -0.45
C ILE A 569 -15.27 -16.81 0.26
N ILE A 570 -16.47 -16.39 -0.15
CA ILE A 570 -17.72 -16.89 0.41
C ILE A 570 -17.88 -18.39 0.16
N GLU A 571 -17.55 -18.85 -1.05
CA GLU A 571 -17.67 -20.25 -1.42
C GLU A 571 -16.64 -21.14 -0.70
N MET A 572 -15.44 -20.64 -0.43
CA MET A 572 -14.46 -21.33 0.41
C MET A 572 -15.02 -21.55 1.82
N ILE A 573 -15.64 -20.54 2.43
CA ILE A 573 -16.21 -20.65 3.79
C ILE A 573 -17.48 -21.51 3.82
N GLN A 574 -18.35 -21.38 2.81
CA GLN A 574 -19.66 -22.03 2.80
C GLN A 574 -19.61 -23.48 2.32
N LYS A 575 -18.76 -23.77 1.34
CA LYS A 575 -18.64 -25.09 0.70
C LYS A 575 -17.32 -25.76 1.03
N GLY A 576 -16.20 -25.06 0.88
CA GLY A 576 -14.86 -25.62 1.10
C GLY A 576 -14.69 -26.16 2.52
N LEU A 577 -14.77 -25.26 3.51
CA LEU A 577 -14.65 -25.59 4.94
C LEU A 577 -15.83 -26.39 5.51
N LYS A 578 -16.81 -26.77 4.68
CA LYS A 578 -17.91 -27.65 5.07
C LYS A 578 -17.61 -29.11 4.78
N GLU A 579 -16.63 -29.41 3.95
CA GLU A 579 -16.34 -30.76 3.49
C GLU A 579 -15.77 -31.59 4.63
N ARG A 580 -16.61 -32.49 5.17
CA ARG A 580 -16.32 -33.21 6.43
C ARG A 580 -15.24 -34.27 6.27
N GLU A 581 -15.18 -34.88 5.09
CA GLU A 581 -14.42 -36.11 4.85
C GLU A 581 -13.14 -35.86 4.03
N ASN A 582 -12.89 -34.62 3.59
CA ASN A 582 -11.74 -34.31 2.75
C ASN A 582 -10.93 -33.12 3.28
N TYR A 583 -9.90 -33.45 4.04
CA TYR A 583 -8.95 -32.48 4.56
C TYR A 583 -8.18 -31.73 3.45
N ALA A 584 -7.93 -32.34 2.30
CA ALA A 584 -7.24 -31.67 1.19
C ALA A 584 -8.09 -30.52 0.63
N ILE A 585 -9.40 -30.69 0.49
CA ILE A 585 -10.32 -29.61 0.10
C ILE A 585 -10.29 -28.50 1.16
N ASN A 586 -10.34 -28.82 2.45
CA ASN A 586 -10.27 -27.82 3.51
C ASN A 586 -8.96 -27.02 3.48
N GLN A 587 -7.82 -27.68 3.27
CA GLN A 587 -6.52 -27.03 3.15
C GLN A 587 -6.41 -26.14 1.92
N LEU A 588 -6.90 -26.60 0.76
CA LEU A 588 -6.94 -25.79 -0.46
C LEU A 588 -7.88 -24.58 -0.30
N ALA A 589 -9.02 -24.77 0.36
CA ALA A 589 -9.96 -23.70 0.66
C ALA A 589 -9.35 -22.66 1.61
N MET A 590 -8.68 -23.08 2.70
CA MET A 590 -7.99 -22.17 3.60
C MET A 590 -6.87 -21.41 2.89
N LYS A 591 -6.02 -22.09 2.11
CA LYS A 591 -4.96 -21.45 1.34
C LYS A 591 -5.50 -20.42 0.35
N THR A 592 -6.61 -20.74 -0.32
CA THR A 592 -7.27 -19.81 -1.25
C THR A 592 -7.86 -18.63 -0.51
N LEU A 593 -8.51 -18.87 0.64
CA LEU A 593 -9.05 -17.83 1.49
C LEU A 593 -7.97 -16.86 1.99
N GLU A 594 -6.86 -17.38 2.53
CA GLU A 594 -5.69 -16.60 2.96
C GLU A 594 -5.14 -15.75 1.80
N LYS A 595 -4.96 -16.36 0.63
CA LYS A 595 -4.47 -15.68 -0.58
C LYS A 595 -5.39 -14.53 -0.98
N GLN A 596 -6.68 -14.80 -1.18
CA GLN A 596 -7.63 -13.80 -1.68
C GLN A 596 -7.87 -12.68 -0.67
N LEU A 597 -7.94 -12.98 0.63
CA LEU A 597 -8.02 -11.96 1.67
C LEU A 597 -6.75 -11.10 1.70
N SER A 598 -5.55 -11.70 1.57
CA SER A 598 -4.31 -10.92 1.57
C SER A 598 -4.20 -9.98 0.37
N LEU A 599 -4.68 -10.40 -0.81
CA LEU A 599 -4.68 -9.60 -2.04
C LEU A 599 -5.71 -8.47 -2.00
N HIS A 600 -6.92 -8.74 -1.48
CA HIS A 600 -8.06 -7.80 -1.56
C HIS A 600 -8.45 -7.20 -0.21
N ARG A 601 -7.60 -7.28 0.83
CA ARG A 601 -7.92 -6.75 2.17
C ARG A 601 -8.29 -5.27 2.12
N ASP A 602 -7.45 -4.49 1.46
CA ASP A 602 -7.64 -3.05 1.35
C ASP A 602 -8.86 -2.73 0.48
N ASP A 603 -9.12 -3.52 -0.57
CA ASP A 603 -10.32 -3.38 -1.39
C ASP A 603 -11.60 -3.61 -0.59
N ILE A 604 -11.63 -4.67 0.22
CA ILE A 604 -12.76 -4.97 1.10
C ILE A 604 -12.99 -3.83 2.08
N GLN A 605 -11.94 -3.37 2.77
CA GLN A 605 -12.05 -2.31 3.77
C GLN A 605 -12.46 -0.96 3.15
N GLY A 606 -11.94 -0.64 1.98
CA GLY A 606 -12.22 0.62 1.29
C GLY A 606 -13.59 0.63 0.62
N LEU A 607 -13.90 -0.40 -0.15
CA LEU A 607 -15.05 -0.37 -1.07
C LEU A 607 -16.31 -1.02 -0.49
N ASN A 608 -16.16 -2.02 0.39
CA ASN A 608 -17.26 -2.91 0.77
C ASN A 608 -17.21 -3.35 2.25
N GLU A 609 -16.84 -2.43 3.16
CA GLU A 609 -16.86 -2.68 4.61
C GLU A 609 -18.22 -3.20 5.09
N ASP A 610 -19.33 -2.67 4.55
CA ASP A 610 -20.68 -3.15 4.87
C ASP A 610 -20.90 -4.61 4.47
N TRP A 611 -20.36 -5.07 3.33
CA TRP A 611 -20.43 -6.48 2.94
C TRP A 611 -19.58 -7.34 3.86
N TYR A 612 -18.39 -6.87 4.24
CA TYR A 612 -17.52 -7.55 5.17
C TYR A 612 -18.23 -7.80 6.51
N GLN A 613 -18.78 -6.75 7.12
CA GLN A 613 -19.43 -6.80 8.42
C GLN A 613 -20.78 -7.53 8.39
N ASN A 614 -21.60 -7.31 7.36
CA ASN A 614 -22.99 -7.82 7.33
C ASN A 614 -23.14 -9.16 6.60
N VAL A 615 -22.17 -9.58 5.78
CA VAL A 615 -22.26 -10.82 5.00
C VAL A 615 -21.13 -11.79 5.33
N LEU A 616 -19.87 -11.34 5.25
CA LEU A 616 -18.72 -12.22 5.41
C LEU A 616 -18.55 -12.68 6.87
N ILE A 617 -18.44 -11.74 7.81
CA ILE A 617 -18.23 -12.03 9.24
C ILE A 617 -19.33 -12.95 9.82
N PRO A 618 -20.64 -12.72 9.57
CA PRO A 618 -21.69 -13.62 10.05
C PRO A 618 -21.55 -15.05 9.50
N LYS A 619 -21.10 -15.20 8.25
CA LYS A 619 -20.86 -16.52 7.64
C LYS A 619 -19.64 -17.22 8.26
N VAL A 620 -18.56 -16.48 8.53
CA VAL A 620 -17.39 -16.99 9.26
C VAL A 620 -17.78 -17.43 10.66
N HIS A 621 -18.48 -16.58 11.41
CA HIS A 621 -18.94 -16.90 12.76
C HIS A 621 -19.86 -18.13 12.78
N ASN A 622 -20.83 -18.21 11.87
CA ASN A 622 -21.69 -19.39 11.74
C ASN A 622 -20.89 -20.66 11.43
N ARG A 623 -19.82 -20.53 10.63
CA ARG A 623 -18.92 -21.64 10.32
C ARG A 623 -18.13 -22.09 11.55
N LEU A 624 -17.54 -21.16 12.28
CA LEU A 624 -16.80 -21.44 13.51
C LEU A 624 -17.68 -22.15 14.54
N LEU A 625 -18.89 -21.63 14.80
CA LEU A 625 -19.84 -22.27 15.72
C LEU A 625 -20.17 -23.73 15.32
N LYS A 626 -20.32 -23.99 14.02
CA LYS A 626 -20.59 -25.35 13.52
C LYS A 626 -19.38 -26.27 13.65
N LEU A 627 -18.17 -25.75 13.46
CA LEU A 627 -16.93 -26.53 13.62
C LEU A 627 -16.66 -26.82 15.11
N ASP A 628 -16.85 -25.84 15.98
CA ASP A 628 -16.72 -25.99 17.44
C ASP A 628 -17.75 -26.99 17.98
N ALA A 629 -19.01 -26.95 17.52
CA ALA A 629 -20.04 -27.90 17.93
C ALA A 629 -19.68 -29.36 17.55
N ILE A 630 -19.03 -29.57 16.41
CA ILE A 630 -18.57 -30.90 15.99
C ILE A 630 -17.47 -31.40 16.93
N ILE A 631 -16.55 -30.55 17.37
CA ILE A 631 -15.50 -30.90 18.32
C ILE A 631 -16.10 -31.29 19.67
N GLY A 632 -17.00 -30.46 20.21
CA GLY A 632 -17.66 -30.74 21.50
C GLY A 632 -18.44 -32.06 21.52
N THR A 633 -19.10 -32.43 20.42
CA THR A 633 -19.81 -33.73 20.34
C THR A 633 -18.89 -34.94 20.25
N GLN A 634 -17.64 -34.79 19.77
CA GLN A 634 -16.69 -35.91 19.67
C GLN A 634 -15.98 -36.20 21.00
N GLU A 635 -15.93 -35.23 21.92
CA GLU A 635 -15.37 -35.42 23.27
C GLU A 635 -16.30 -36.23 24.19
N GLU A 636 -17.61 -36.28 23.91
CA GLU A 636 -18.58 -37.04 24.73
C GLU A 636 -18.64 -38.54 24.36
N ASP A 637 -18.15 -38.94 23.19
CA ASP A 637 -18.12 -40.32 22.68
C ASP A 637 -16.71 -40.96 22.86
N GLU A 638 -16.16 -40.93 24.08
CA GLU A 638 -14.77 -41.35 24.42
C GLU A 638 -14.38 -42.81 24.07
N GLU A 639 -15.30 -43.68 23.65
CA GLU A 639 -15.01 -45.10 23.37
C GLU A 639 -14.54 -45.41 21.94
N GLU A 640 -14.54 -44.46 21.00
CA GLU A 640 -13.99 -44.65 19.63
C GLU A 640 -12.93 -43.59 19.25
N LEU A 641 -11.91 -43.42 20.09
CA LEU A 641 -10.68 -42.66 19.81
C LEU A 641 -9.81 -43.35 18.74
N LYS A 642 -10.24 -43.32 17.47
CA LYS A 642 -9.49 -43.87 16.33
C LYS A 642 -8.88 -42.85 15.37
N ASP A 643 -9.05 -41.54 15.56
CA ASP A 643 -8.35 -40.59 14.68
C ASP A 643 -8.07 -39.21 15.32
N ASP A 644 -7.12 -39.17 16.25
CA ASP A 644 -6.53 -37.93 16.80
C ASP A 644 -6.11 -36.95 15.70
N THR A 645 -5.70 -37.48 14.53
CA THR A 645 -5.31 -36.71 13.36
C THR A 645 -6.44 -35.83 12.83
N VAL A 646 -7.66 -36.36 12.71
CA VAL A 646 -8.80 -35.61 12.14
C VAL A 646 -9.25 -34.50 13.09
N LEU A 647 -9.21 -34.75 14.40
CA LEU A 647 -9.51 -33.74 15.41
C LEU A 647 -8.48 -32.61 15.38
N GLN A 648 -7.19 -32.94 15.37
CA GLN A 648 -6.10 -31.95 15.27
C GLN A 648 -6.21 -31.10 14.00
N GLN A 649 -6.54 -31.71 12.87
CA GLN A 649 -6.77 -31.01 11.60
C GLN A 649 -7.93 -30.00 11.68
N LYS A 650 -9.03 -30.34 12.35
CA LYS A 650 -10.16 -29.41 12.55
C LYS A 650 -9.79 -28.25 13.48
N ILE A 651 -9.08 -28.54 14.58
CA ILE A 651 -8.57 -27.51 15.51
C ILE A 651 -7.64 -26.55 14.75
N GLN A 652 -6.77 -27.07 13.89
CA GLN A 652 -5.89 -26.24 13.06
C GLN A 652 -6.69 -25.29 12.16
N ILE A 653 -7.71 -25.79 11.45
CA ILE A 653 -8.57 -24.95 10.59
C ILE A 653 -9.30 -23.87 11.39
N ILE A 654 -9.82 -24.21 12.58
CA ILE A 654 -10.49 -23.24 13.45
C ILE A 654 -9.52 -22.14 13.88
N ASN A 655 -8.30 -22.50 14.29
CA ASN A 655 -7.29 -21.54 14.72
C ASN A 655 -6.84 -20.65 13.56
N GLN A 656 -6.64 -21.20 12.36
CA GLN A 656 -6.33 -20.42 11.16
C GLN A 656 -7.47 -19.47 10.80
N LEU A 657 -8.72 -19.96 10.79
CA LEU A 657 -9.88 -19.14 10.47
C LEU A 657 -10.12 -18.05 11.53
N LYS A 658 -9.87 -18.33 12.81
CA LYS A 658 -9.86 -17.30 13.87
C LYS A 658 -8.79 -16.27 13.54
N SER A 659 -7.53 -16.65 13.36
CA SER A 659 -6.43 -15.71 13.10
C SER A 659 -6.59 -14.82 11.85
N LEU A 660 -7.47 -15.18 10.92
CA LEU A 660 -7.77 -14.36 9.73
C LEU A 660 -8.86 -13.31 9.96
N PHE A 661 -9.73 -13.49 10.96
CA PHE A 661 -10.96 -12.70 11.13
C PHE A 661 -11.23 -12.21 12.57
N VAL A 662 -10.50 -12.76 13.54
CA VAL A 662 -10.61 -12.53 14.99
C VAL A 662 -9.21 -12.33 15.55
#